data_AF-A0A6J6GTZ5-F1
#
_entry.id   AF-A0A6J6GTZ5-F1
#
_cell.length_a   1.000
_cell.length_b   1.000
_cell.length_c   1.000
_cell.angle_alpha   90.00
_cell.angle_beta   90.00
_cell.angle_gamma   90.00
#
_symmetry.space_group_name_H-M   'P 1'
#
loop_
_entity.id
_entity.type
_entity.pdbx_description
1 polymer ?
#
loop_
_entity_poly.entity_id
_entity_poly.type
_entity_poly.pdbx_seq_one_letter_code
_entity_poly.pdbx_strand_id
1 'polypeptide(L)'
;MAALENWTKWQEEIRAIGVTNPLTNFEANSFGQIDLERSHPGGFSQLVTGRQTLLSNLVRDPLAFSRALSAARRIKTKSDRISSNFGIETIYLVGGLANFEADGFDLNIPILLWPVSLIRKADDYELAIDGEPRVNPALVEALDSCYGIKLNQADLLARQNESSDLIPVTVLNYLANLAGNTANLDLKRILVISNFTTIVSELLADFDKRSTPLIDALTGEPNQGLADIDVPELNLVVDADATQMRIVSRALAGQSFAVETLPGCGYTQTVVNVIAGLVHDGKRVLVVAPRRQTLNEIADRFSAIGLGGLAVRADSTWVDVVAGISRNEKAQPDNVAAIRSERIASENEIDKYFDALNSTDAELGVSISRVLRELSTLSALARPALTSARIPRDKLLAHVDRSNALELLNEAYELGEFKYGPQDTAWHQAVFESPAQVEQVLAIAKNLDEDLFPKLSSQLNEFTQKVNFKSAVTVDDWGTYLRLFVGIRDTLDRFVADVFDRPLNELIAATAPRKGAERNQMSGGNRRRLKKLAKEYLRPGMHVADMHAALKDIQQQREMWQLYCTIPSAPQVPSGINDALVAYQAFVEDLERIQQHLDPESEEPALIKLSIIELKLKLRSLATDTDALANLGDRALVMARLRDAGLGALARDLAKLHTAKEHLALELDQAWWQSALESVVSRDGSVLGYTAHQIAANELRFRAAYEAQIAVGAKTVAHELSMRWKAGLASASAEASALKELLRTRTASVAAVTAAAPALTAATLPAVLVSQFSIPAELPAAAAFDTVLILDAAGTTIAENLPALKRANQVVVFGDDAIAAPTGFEIENRPTPIGREIEVESIFNHVRRVFGAEVLRKSYRTTSQALGDLINREFYQNRIQFVPSAAEYQGERSFVLDLVLEDNRAKTTIEGATESLDAELGRTIELIFNHALWHPQQSLLVASASKVHADRIRAAVVQGLQTRSSLAEFFDSHGREKFEVTPIAELTHRIADRVIFSLGFGRTSHGAVLSNFGQLSEPDGRRYLANLLVSARDQITVVSCFGAEDVPVDRLSGGATILKDLLAATQAQHEPIQQVIDPMLSDLSLRLKKLGARVDDGFSRDLPLIASYAKTSAVIEPDWSIPGQSRTEKFRIRPGLLTSMGWKYVRVYSFELFSDPEAVAIRIAEQLGLQVTKRPLPLFDANDQAFEDTDVAWGDRGDSNDSRLRQDKPPHWG
;
A
#
# COMPACT_ATOMS: atom_id res chain seq x y z
N MET A 1 4.17 21.61 47.94
CA MET A 1 5.07 22.70 47.48
C MET A 1 5.21 22.69 45.97
N ALA A 2 5.62 21.57 45.32
CA ALA A 2 5.71 21.46 43.86
C ALA A 2 4.42 21.84 43.10
N ALA A 3 3.25 21.38 43.55
CA ALA A 3 1.97 21.78 42.93
C ALA A 3 1.72 23.30 43.00
N LEU A 4 2.04 23.94 44.13
CA LEU A 4 1.88 25.39 44.31
C LEU A 4 2.85 26.19 43.42
N GLU A 5 4.04 25.64 43.18
CA GLU A 5 5.04 26.20 42.26
C GLU A 5 4.56 26.15 40.80
N ASN A 6 3.94 25.03 40.38
CA ASN A 6 3.37 24.89 39.03
C ASN A 6 2.24 25.89 38.76
N TRP A 7 1.32 26.09 39.72
CA TRP A 7 0.25 27.09 39.57
C TRP A 7 0.80 28.51 39.41
N THR A 8 1.83 28.88 40.16
CA THR A 8 2.45 30.20 40.03
C THR A 8 3.11 30.37 38.66
N LYS A 9 3.84 29.35 38.18
CA LYS A 9 4.46 29.36 36.84
C LYS A 9 3.43 29.52 35.72
N TRP A 10 2.31 28.78 35.77
CA TRP A 10 1.25 28.92 34.78
C TRP A 10 0.59 30.31 34.81
N GLN A 11 0.43 30.91 35.99
CA GLN A 11 -0.10 32.27 36.12
C GLN A 11 0.85 33.32 35.52
N GLU A 12 2.16 33.20 35.78
CA GLU A 12 3.18 34.05 35.16
C GLU A 12 3.22 33.88 33.65
N GLU A 13 3.07 32.64 33.17
CA GLU A 13 3.04 32.35 31.75
C GLU A 13 1.83 32.99 31.05
N ILE A 14 0.63 32.93 31.64
CA ILE A 14 -0.55 33.61 31.12
C ILE A 14 -0.32 35.12 31.03
N ARG A 15 0.31 35.73 32.05
CA ARG A 15 0.64 37.16 32.05
C ARG A 15 1.63 37.56 30.95
N ALA A 16 2.50 36.64 30.55
CA ALA A 16 3.50 36.85 29.50
C ALA A 16 2.94 36.67 28.07
N ILE A 17 1.69 36.22 27.91
CA ILE A 17 1.04 36.12 26.59
C ILE A 17 0.98 37.52 25.96
N GLY A 18 1.42 37.64 24.72
CA GLY A 18 1.49 38.92 24.02
C GLY A 18 2.80 39.68 24.19
N VAL A 19 3.71 39.17 25.04
CA VAL A 19 4.99 39.78 25.48
C VAL A 19 4.79 41.07 26.27
N THR A 20 4.12 42.06 25.68
CA THR A 20 3.64 43.26 26.33
C THR A 20 2.12 43.27 26.38
N ASN A 21 1.55 43.86 27.43
CA ASN A 21 0.11 44.05 27.55
C ASN A 21 -0.24 45.55 27.53
N PRO A 22 -0.60 46.10 26.36
CA PRO A 22 -0.94 47.52 26.22
C PRO A 22 -2.24 47.92 26.93
N LEU A 23 -2.99 46.96 27.48
CA LEU A 23 -4.16 47.23 28.33
C LEU A 23 -3.83 47.38 29.81
N THR A 24 -2.63 46.98 30.25
CA THR A 24 -2.15 47.23 31.62
C THR A 24 -1.11 48.35 31.67
N ASN A 25 -0.26 48.42 30.64
CA ASN A 25 0.75 49.47 30.51
C ASN A 25 0.73 50.03 29.07
N PHE A 26 -0.09 51.06 28.88
CA PHE A 26 -0.26 51.75 27.61
C PHE A 26 0.91 52.71 27.36
N GLU A 27 1.62 52.52 26.26
CA GLU A 27 2.66 53.42 25.77
C GLU A 27 2.23 54.07 24.45
N ALA A 28 2.38 55.39 24.32
CA ALA A 28 2.10 56.07 23.06
C ALA A 28 3.18 55.73 22.01
N ASN A 29 2.77 55.19 20.86
CA ASN A 29 3.68 54.70 19.83
C ASN A 29 3.17 55.04 18.41
N SER A 30 3.83 55.99 17.74
CA SER A 30 3.47 56.42 16.37
C SER A 30 3.71 55.37 15.27
N PHE A 31 4.38 54.25 15.55
CA PHE A 31 4.65 53.20 14.57
C PHE A 31 3.42 52.32 14.30
N GLY A 32 2.63 52.04 15.33
CA GLY A 32 1.56 51.04 15.33
C GLY A 32 0.23 51.55 15.88
N GLN A 33 0.05 52.86 16.02
CA GLN A 33 -1.16 53.47 16.58
C GLN A 33 -1.71 54.55 15.65
N ILE A 34 -3.04 54.64 15.58
CA ILE A 34 -3.75 55.74 14.93
C ILE A 34 -4.38 56.59 16.02
N ASP A 35 -3.84 57.79 16.20
CA ASP A 35 -4.38 58.77 17.15
C ASP A 35 -5.56 59.52 16.52
N LEU A 36 -6.72 59.43 17.17
CA LEU A 36 -7.95 60.09 16.76
C LEU A 36 -8.25 61.38 17.54
N GLU A 37 -7.43 61.79 18.50
CA GLU A 37 -7.68 63.00 19.29
C GLU A 37 -7.71 64.26 18.40
N ARG A 38 -6.88 64.29 17.35
CA ARG A 38 -6.80 65.39 16.38
C ARG A 38 -7.62 65.13 15.10
N SER A 39 -8.60 64.23 15.16
CA SER A 39 -9.45 63.91 13.99
C SER A 39 -10.28 65.10 13.53
N HIS A 40 -10.55 65.18 12.23
CA HIS A 40 -11.44 66.18 11.67
C HIS A 40 -12.89 65.97 12.17
N PRO A 41 -13.57 67.00 12.71
CA PRO A 41 -14.87 66.85 13.38
C PRO A 41 -15.95 66.15 12.53
N GLY A 42 -15.98 66.46 11.23
CA GLY A 42 -16.94 65.86 10.29
C GLY A 42 -16.75 64.35 10.09
N GLY A 43 -15.50 63.87 10.02
CA GLY A 43 -15.22 62.44 9.91
C GLY A 43 -15.43 61.73 11.24
N PHE A 44 -15.00 62.36 12.34
CA PHE A 44 -15.19 61.81 13.68
C PHE A 44 -16.68 61.61 14.02
N SER A 45 -17.52 62.60 13.70
CA SER A 45 -18.97 62.49 13.90
C SER A 45 -19.58 61.33 13.08
N GLN A 46 -19.10 61.08 11.86
CA GLN A 46 -19.55 59.92 11.07
C GLN A 46 -19.18 58.61 11.76
N LEU A 47 -17.94 58.48 12.22
CA LEU A 47 -17.44 57.28 12.91
C LEU A 47 -18.23 56.96 14.18
N VAL A 48 -18.49 57.97 15.02
CA VAL A 48 -19.22 57.77 16.29
C VAL A 48 -20.71 57.46 16.07
N THR A 49 -21.30 57.91 14.96
CA THR A 49 -22.67 57.51 14.58
C THR A 49 -22.78 56.10 13.99
N GLY A 50 -21.71 55.30 14.06
CA GLY A 50 -21.67 53.92 13.55
C GLY A 50 -21.60 53.84 12.02
N ARG A 51 -21.24 54.93 11.33
CA ARG A 51 -21.07 54.93 9.88
C ARG A 51 -19.63 54.57 9.51
N GLN A 52 -19.50 53.78 8.45
CA GLN A 52 -18.21 53.53 7.82
C GLN A 52 -17.57 54.84 7.37
N THR A 53 -16.33 55.08 7.83
CA THR A 53 -15.63 56.35 7.64
C THR A 53 -14.23 56.10 7.08
N LEU A 54 -13.88 56.77 5.99
CA LEU A 54 -12.52 56.70 5.43
C LEU A 54 -11.49 57.35 6.36
N LEU A 55 -10.30 56.77 6.45
CA LEU A 55 -9.19 57.29 7.25
C LEU A 55 -8.80 58.70 6.77
N SER A 56 -8.85 58.98 5.46
CA SER A 56 -8.64 60.31 4.89
C SER A 56 -9.67 61.36 5.33
N ASN A 57 -10.88 60.93 5.71
CA ASN A 57 -11.90 61.83 6.27
C ASN A 57 -11.64 62.15 7.75
N LEU A 58 -10.98 61.24 8.47
CA LEU A 58 -10.58 61.42 9.87
C LEU A 58 -9.29 62.25 9.96
N VAL A 59 -8.29 61.99 9.12
CA VAL A 59 -6.99 62.67 9.13
C VAL A 59 -6.79 63.39 7.79
N ARG A 60 -7.01 64.70 7.77
CA ARG A 60 -6.93 65.52 6.54
C ARG A 60 -5.54 66.09 6.24
N ASP A 61 -4.67 66.18 7.25
CA ASP A 61 -3.30 66.65 7.04
C ASP A 61 -2.49 65.58 6.26
N PRO A 62 -1.84 65.91 5.13
CA PRO A 62 -1.17 64.91 4.28
C PRO A 62 -0.07 64.10 4.99
N LEU A 63 0.71 64.74 5.87
CA LEU A 63 1.82 64.07 6.57
C LEU A 63 1.29 63.16 7.68
N ALA A 64 0.30 63.63 8.45
CA ALA A 64 -0.39 62.83 9.45
C ALA A 64 -1.17 61.67 8.82
N PHE A 65 -1.82 61.89 7.67
CA PHE A 65 -2.53 60.85 6.92
C PHE A 65 -1.57 59.76 6.44
N SER A 66 -0.43 60.12 5.87
CA SER A 66 0.58 59.14 5.43
C SER A 66 1.10 58.26 6.58
N ARG A 67 1.31 58.86 7.77
CA ARG A 67 1.67 58.12 8.99
C ARG A 67 0.54 57.21 9.47
N ALA A 68 -0.69 57.72 9.55
CA ALA A 68 -1.87 56.95 9.96
C ALA A 68 -2.15 55.79 8.99
N LEU A 69 -1.99 56.01 7.68
CA LEU A 69 -2.13 54.99 6.66
C LEU A 69 -1.09 53.87 6.81
N SER A 70 0.16 54.24 7.10
CA SER A 70 1.24 53.28 7.37
C SER A 70 0.98 52.47 8.65
N ALA A 71 0.49 53.13 9.71
CA ALA A 71 0.08 52.45 10.94
C ALA A 71 -1.12 51.51 10.70
N ALA A 72 -2.16 51.96 9.98
CA ALA A 72 -3.32 51.16 9.61
C ALA A 72 -2.93 49.88 8.87
N ARG A 73 -1.98 49.97 7.92
CA ARG A 73 -1.44 48.80 7.21
C ARG A 73 -0.82 47.78 8.18
N ARG A 74 0.01 48.24 9.11
CA ARG A 74 0.68 47.38 10.10
C ARG A 74 -0.32 46.78 11.08
N ILE A 75 -1.26 47.58 11.60
CA ILE A 75 -2.32 47.15 12.52
C ILE A 75 -3.16 46.05 11.87
N LYS A 76 -3.62 46.28 10.63
CA LYS A 76 -4.43 45.31 9.89
C LYS A 76 -3.67 44.01 9.63
N THR A 77 -2.46 44.11 9.09
CA THR A 77 -1.62 42.94 8.79
C THR A 77 -1.34 42.11 10.05
N LYS A 78 -1.00 42.77 11.16
CA LYS A 78 -0.77 42.12 12.46
C LYS A 78 -2.04 41.43 12.97
N SER A 79 -3.19 42.11 12.90
CA SER A 79 -4.46 41.55 13.34
C SER A 79 -4.89 40.34 12.51
N ASP A 80 -4.77 40.41 11.19
CA ASP A 80 -5.15 39.29 10.30
C ASP A 80 -4.30 38.05 10.62
N ARG A 81 -3.01 38.25 10.89
CA ARG A 81 -2.09 37.19 11.31
C ARG A 81 -2.48 36.60 12.66
N ILE A 82 -2.69 37.44 13.68
CA ILE A 82 -3.04 36.96 15.03
C ILE A 82 -4.40 36.25 15.02
N SER A 83 -5.39 36.80 14.31
CA SER A 83 -6.72 36.20 14.18
C SER A 83 -6.67 34.86 13.45
N SER A 84 -5.88 34.74 12.38
CA SER A 84 -5.73 33.48 11.64
C SER A 84 -4.99 32.41 12.45
N ASN A 85 -3.92 32.80 13.15
CA ASN A 85 -3.01 31.87 13.83
C ASN A 85 -3.45 31.48 15.24
N PHE A 86 -4.11 32.39 15.96
CA PHE A 86 -4.46 32.23 17.37
C PHE A 86 -5.97 32.42 17.63
N GLY A 87 -6.74 32.83 16.62
CA GLY A 87 -8.18 33.07 16.77
C GLY A 87 -8.54 34.33 17.55
N ILE A 88 -7.57 35.22 17.80
CA ILE A 88 -7.74 36.40 18.66
C ILE A 88 -8.02 37.63 17.79
N GLU A 89 -9.11 38.33 18.10
CA GLU A 89 -9.37 39.65 17.53
C GLU A 89 -8.59 40.72 18.29
N THR A 90 -7.94 41.62 17.54
CA THR A 90 -7.03 42.60 18.15
C THR A 90 -7.32 44.06 17.82
N ILE A 91 -8.19 44.39 16.86
CA ILE A 91 -8.38 45.80 16.50
C ILE A 91 -9.41 46.44 17.44
N TYR A 92 -8.93 47.31 18.33
CA TYR A 92 -9.78 48.09 19.22
C TYR A 92 -9.41 49.57 19.18
N LEU A 93 -10.43 50.41 19.36
CA LEU A 93 -10.28 51.79 19.78
C LEU A 93 -10.27 51.82 21.30
N VAL A 94 -9.21 52.34 21.89
CA VAL A 94 -9.16 52.66 23.31
C VAL A 94 -9.55 54.11 23.54
N GLY A 95 -10.29 54.37 24.61
CA GLY A 95 -10.68 55.70 25.03
C GLY A 95 -10.44 55.93 26.52
N GLY A 96 -9.81 57.06 26.83
CA GLY A 96 -9.46 57.45 28.20
C GLY A 96 -8.33 56.61 28.79
N LEU A 97 -7.57 57.20 29.71
CA LEU A 97 -6.39 56.60 30.32
C LEU A 97 -6.38 56.91 31.81
N ALA A 98 -6.14 55.91 32.64
CA ALA A 98 -5.95 56.04 34.08
C ALA A 98 -4.50 55.65 34.43
N ASN A 99 -3.71 56.62 34.87
CA ASN A 99 -2.33 56.43 35.28
C ASN A 99 -2.25 56.32 36.81
N PHE A 100 -1.59 55.25 37.28
CA PHE A 100 -1.44 54.89 38.70
C PHE A 100 0.00 55.15 39.22
N GLU A 101 0.91 55.66 38.38
CA GLU A 101 2.34 55.87 38.69
C GLU A 101 2.53 56.88 39.83
N ALA A 102 1.61 57.82 39.99
CA ALA A 102 1.66 58.81 41.07
C ALA A 102 1.59 58.19 42.47
N ASP A 103 1.03 56.99 42.60
CA ASP A 103 0.99 56.19 43.83
C ASP A 103 2.04 55.04 43.84
N GLY A 104 2.95 55.02 42.87
CA GLY A 104 4.07 54.07 42.79
C GLY A 104 3.75 52.76 42.08
N PHE A 105 2.59 52.63 41.43
CA PHE A 105 2.26 51.47 40.61
C PHE A 105 2.67 51.70 39.15
N ASP A 106 3.42 50.77 38.56
CA ASP A 106 3.78 50.80 37.13
C ASP A 106 2.59 50.33 36.26
N LEU A 107 1.51 51.12 36.27
CA LEU A 107 0.25 50.83 35.57
C LEU A 107 -0.28 52.10 34.89
N ASN A 108 -0.53 51.98 33.59
CA ASN A 108 -1.08 53.04 32.76
C ASN A 108 -2.18 52.45 31.89
N ILE A 109 -3.42 52.50 32.36
CA ILE A 109 -4.49 51.59 31.93
C ILE A 109 -5.54 52.33 31.09
N PRO A 110 -5.81 51.92 29.84
CA PRO A 110 -6.92 52.46 29.07
C PRO A 110 -8.27 52.14 29.72
N ILE A 111 -9.24 53.05 29.64
CA ILE A 111 -10.50 52.94 30.40
C ILE A 111 -11.55 52.12 29.63
N LEU A 112 -11.86 52.54 28.40
CA LEU A 112 -12.89 51.93 27.56
C LEU A 112 -12.31 51.38 26.25
N LEU A 113 -12.95 50.34 25.73
CA LEU A 113 -12.57 49.60 24.53
C LEU A 113 -13.77 49.50 23.59
N TRP A 114 -13.59 49.83 22.30
CA TRP A 114 -14.57 49.56 21.26
C TRP A 114 -13.94 48.65 20.19
N PRO A 115 -14.59 47.56 19.79
CA PRO A 115 -14.12 46.77 18.65
C PRO A 115 -14.26 47.60 17.36
N VAL A 116 -13.24 47.56 16.51
CA VAL A 116 -13.20 48.35 15.27
C VAL A 116 -12.86 47.47 14.08
N SER A 117 -13.63 47.58 12.99
CA SER A 117 -13.26 47.02 11.70
C SER A 117 -12.37 47.98 10.94
N LEU A 118 -11.35 47.42 10.29
CA LEU A 118 -10.43 48.12 9.43
C LEU A 118 -10.40 47.42 8.06
N ILE A 119 -11.12 47.99 7.10
CA ILE A 119 -11.33 47.41 5.76
C ILE A 119 -10.49 48.19 4.75
N ARG A 120 -9.64 47.50 3.98
CA ARG A 120 -8.81 48.14 2.95
C ARG A 120 -9.66 48.54 1.74
N LYS A 121 -9.54 49.79 1.28
CA LYS A 121 -10.20 50.33 0.08
C LYS A 121 -9.17 51.02 -0.82
N ALA A 122 -8.67 50.28 -1.81
CA ALA A 122 -7.61 50.75 -2.72
C ALA A 122 -6.37 51.29 -1.94
N ASP A 123 -6.18 52.60 -1.95
CA ASP A 123 -5.06 53.30 -1.29
C ASP A 123 -5.40 53.83 0.12
N ASP A 124 -6.61 53.59 0.60
CA ASP A 124 -7.11 54.06 1.91
C ASP A 124 -7.69 52.92 2.76
N TYR A 125 -8.09 53.22 3.98
CA TYR A 125 -8.81 52.32 4.88
C TYR A 125 -10.15 52.91 5.32
N GLU A 126 -11.16 52.05 5.38
CA GLU A 126 -12.47 52.33 5.93
C GLU A 126 -12.55 51.78 7.35
N LEU A 127 -13.00 52.62 8.28
CA LEU A 127 -13.13 52.31 9.70
C LEU A 127 -14.60 52.31 10.12
N ALA A 128 -14.99 51.33 10.94
CA ALA A 128 -16.27 51.34 11.63
C ALA A 128 -16.13 50.78 13.06
N ILE A 129 -16.93 51.32 13.98
CA ILE A 129 -17.08 50.77 15.33
C ILE A 129 -18.13 49.65 15.23
N ASP A 130 -17.72 48.41 15.48
CA ASP A 130 -18.53 47.21 15.19
C ASP A 130 -19.39 46.76 16.38
N GLY A 131 -19.27 47.39 17.54
CA GLY A 131 -19.94 46.95 18.75
C GLY A 131 -19.97 47.98 19.87
N GLU A 132 -20.63 47.61 20.97
CA GLU A 132 -20.76 48.43 22.17
C GLU A 132 -19.43 48.57 22.93
N PRO A 133 -19.23 49.68 23.67
CA PRO A 133 -18.06 49.84 24.52
C PRO A 133 -18.01 48.78 25.62
N ARG A 134 -16.80 48.33 25.91
CA ARG A 134 -16.48 47.51 27.09
C ARG A 134 -15.54 48.26 28.00
N VAL A 135 -15.70 48.08 29.31
CA VAL A 135 -14.71 48.54 30.30
C VAL A 135 -13.51 47.62 30.20
N ASN A 136 -12.30 48.19 30.19
CA ASN A 136 -11.08 47.40 30.23
C ASN A 136 -11.05 46.54 31.51
N PRO A 137 -11.05 45.20 31.41
CA PRO A 137 -11.04 44.33 32.59
C PRO A 137 -9.82 44.58 33.49
N ALA A 138 -8.68 44.95 32.91
CA ALA A 138 -7.48 45.29 33.66
C ALA A 138 -7.67 46.51 34.58
N LEU A 139 -8.52 47.48 34.19
CA LEU A 139 -8.86 48.62 35.05
C LEU A 139 -9.65 48.18 36.27
N VAL A 140 -10.62 47.27 36.08
CA VAL A 140 -11.45 46.74 37.15
C VAL A 140 -10.59 45.99 38.16
N GLU A 141 -9.66 45.16 37.68
CA GLU A 141 -8.73 44.41 38.51
C GLU A 141 -7.73 45.33 39.24
N ALA A 142 -7.19 46.34 38.56
CA ALA A 142 -6.23 47.28 39.15
C ALA A 142 -6.86 48.14 40.24
N LEU A 143 -8.07 48.68 40.03
CA LEU A 143 -8.78 49.47 41.04
C LEU A 143 -9.07 48.64 42.31
N ASP A 144 -9.45 47.37 42.14
CA ASP A 144 -9.69 46.46 43.24
C ASP A 144 -8.41 46.05 43.97
N SER A 145 -7.35 45.71 43.22
CA SER A 145 -6.10 45.19 43.78
C SER A 145 -5.23 46.27 44.42
N CYS A 146 -5.16 47.47 43.82
CA CYS A 146 -4.36 48.58 44.33
C CYS A 146 -5.09 49.35 45.44
N TYR A 147 -6.40 49.53 45.33
CA TYR A 147 -7.16 50.44 46.20
C TYR A 147 -8.39 49.82 46.88
N GLY A 148 -8.73 48.55 46.62
CA GLY A 148 -9.93 47.90 47.16
C GLY A 148 -11.24 48.41 46.54
N ILE A 149 -11.16 49.09 45.40
CA ILE A 149 -12.26 49.80 44.77
C ILE A 149 -13.02 48.87 43.81
N LYS A 150 -14.31 48.64 44.07
CA LYS A 150 -15.20 47.87 43.19
C LYS A 150 -15.88 48.77 42.16
N LEU A 151 -15.42 48.74 40.93
CA LEU A 151 -16.00 49.50 39.84
C LEU A 151 -17.33 48.88 39.35
N ASN A 152 -18.42 49.65 39.43
CA ASN A 152 -19.67 49.30 38.73
C ASN A 152 -19.55 49.64 37.24
N GLN A 153 -19.26 48.62 36.43
CA GLN A 153 -19.08 48.76 34.99
C GLN A 153 -20.34 49.25 34.26
N ALA A 154 -21.53 48.80 34.71
CA ALA A 154 -22.79 49.18 34.07
C ALA A 154 -23.09 50.67 34.25
N ASP A 155 -22.79 51.25 35.42
CA ASP A 155 -22.96 52.70 35.64
C ASP A 155 -21.95 53.51 34.82
N LEU A 156 -20.70 53.04 34.70
CA LEU A 156 -19.69 53.69 33.86
C LEU A 156 -20.11 53.73 32.38
N LEU A 157 -20.60 52.60 31.85
CA LEU A 157 -21.08 52.48 30.47
C LEU A 157 -22.37 53.28 30.24
N ALA A 158 -23.29 53.32 31.21
CA ALA A 158 -24.50 54.13 31.14
C ALA A 158 -24.15 55.63 30.97
N ARG A 159 -23.18 56.13 31.75
CA ARG A 159 -22.69 57.52 31.65
C ARG A 159 -21.98 57.82 30.33
N GLN A 160 -21.27 56.84 29.77
CA GLN A 160 -20.66 57.00 28.45
C GLN A 160 -21.74 57.16 27.36
N ASN A 161 -22.86 56.46 27.47
CA ASN A 161 -23.98 56.54 26.52
C ASN A 161 -24.84 57.81 26.62
N GLU A 162 -24.61 58.68 27.63
CA GLU A 162 -25.35 59.96 27.78
C GLU A 162 -24.97 61.02 26.75
N SER A 163 -23.83 60.87 26.07
CA SER A 163 -23.25 61.85 25.14
C SER A 163 -22.78 61.19 23.85
N SER A 164 -22.72 61.97 22.78
CA SER A 164 -22.13 61.55 21.50
C SER A 164 -20.59 61.63 21.49
N ASP A 165 -19.95 62.07 22.57
CA ASP A 165 -18.50 61.96 22.74
C ASP A 165 -18.15 60.56 23.25
N LEU A 166 -17.07 59.96 22.73
CA LEU A 166 -16.67 58.61 23.13
C LEU A 166 -16.14 58.57 24.57
N ILE A 167 -15.50 59.66 25.03
CA ILE A 167 -15.02 59.83 26.40
C ILE A 167 -15.56 61.16 26.96
N PRO A 168 -16.82 61.17 27.42
CA PRO A 168 -17.41 62.33 28.08
C PRO A 168 -16.69 62.63 29.41
N VAL A 169 -16.66 63.91 29.79
CA VAL A 169 -16.10 64.34 31.08
C VAL A 169 -16.81 63.68 32.28
N THR A 170 -18.08 63.28 32.12
CA THR A 170 -18.84 62.55 33.16
C THR A 170 -18.24 61.19 33.51
N VAL A 171 -17.62 60.50 32.56
CA VAL A 171 -16.92 59.21 32.78
C VAL A 171 -15.66 59.43 33.62
N LEU A 172 -14.85 60.43 33.27
CA LEU A 172 -13.64 60.77 34.02
C LEU A 172 -13.96 61.27 35.43
N ASN A 173 -14.96 62.14 35.56
CA ASN A 173 -15.41 62.63 36.87
C ASN A 173 -15.95 61.52 37.76
N TYR A 174 -16.67 60.54 37.18
CA TYR A 174 -17.15 59.39 37.95
C TYR A 174 -15.98 58.58 38.51
N LEU A 175 -14.97 58.28 37.70
CA LEU A 175 -13.78 57.57 38.17
C LEU A 175 -12.98 58.38 39.20
N ALA A 176 -12.81 59.69 38.99
CA ALA A 176 -12.15 60.56 39.97
C ALA A 176 -12.89 60.61 41.31
N ASN A 177 -14.23 60.71 41.29
CA ASN A 177 -15.05 60.71 42.50
C ASN A 177 -15.03 59.36 43.21
N LEU A 178 -15.01 58.27 42.44
CA LEU A 178 -14.99 56.90 42.95
C LEU A 178 -13.61 56.57 43.55
N ALA A 179 -12.54 57.13 42.99
CA ALA A 179 -11.18 57.10 43.55
C ALA A 179 -11.02 57.99 44.80
N GLY A 180 -11.75 59.10 44.90
CA GLY A 180 -11.81 59.97 46.07
C GLY A 180 -10.43 60.41 46.58
N ASN A 181 -10.24 60.39 47.90
CA ASN A 181 -8.92 60.61 48.52
C ASN A 181 -8.10 59.32 48.67
N THR A 182 -8.62 58.18 48.21
CA THR A 182 -7.98 56.86 48.37
C THR A 182 -6.95 56.54 47.30
N ALA A 183 -6.98 57.24 46.15
CA ALA A 183 -6.04 57.06 45.05
C ALA A 183 -5.76 58.39 44.34
N ASN A 184 -4.51 58.63 43.97
CA ASN A 184 -4.05 59.77 43.18
C ASN A 184 -3.98 59.38 41.69
N LEU A 185 -5.13 59.13 41.08
CA LEU A 185 -5.23 58.75 39.67
C LEU A 185 -5.12 59.97 38.75
N ASP A 186 -4.16 59.94 37.82
CA ASP A 186 -4.10 60.92 36.72
C ASP A 186 -4.94 60.39 35.55
N LEU A 187 -6.10 61.02 35.34
CA LEU A 187 -7.07 60.64 34.31
C LEU A 187 -6.92 61.54 33.07
N LYS A 188 -6.57 60.94 31.94
CA LYS A 188 -6.37 61.64 30.66
C LYS A 188 -7.38 61.18 29.61
N ARG A 189 -7.77 62.10 28.72
CA ARG A 189 -8.51 61.75 27.51
C ARG A 189 -7.51 61.32 26.43
N ILE A 190 -7.69 60.11 25.90
CA ILE A 190 -6.99 59.61 24.71
C ILE A 190 -8.02 58.92 23.81
N LEU A 191 -7.75 58.86 22.50
CA LEU A 191 -8.53 58.08 21.53
C LEU A 191 -7.57 57.44 20.54
N VAL A 192 -7.29 56.15 20.67
CA VAL A 192 -6.25 55.48 19.90
C VAL A 192 -6.74 54.16 19.34
N ILE A 193 -6.54 53.92 18.03
CA ILE A 193 -6.77 52.61 17.41
C ILE A 193 -5.43 51.89 17.28
N SER A 194 -5.37 50.66 17.77
CA SER A 194 -4.21 49.78 17.64
C SER A 194 -4.61 48.30 17.83
N ASN A 195 -3.60 47.43 17.95
CA ASN A 195 -3.78 46.05 18.33
C ASN A 195 -3.82 45.95 19.87
N PHE A 196 -4.97 45.59 20.43
CA PHE A 196 -5.22 45.34 21.85
C PHE A 196 -5.99 44.03 22.02
N THR A 197 -5.87 43.36 23.16
CA THR A 197 -6.71 42.19 23.43
C THR A 197 -6.94 41.99 24.92
N THR A 198 -8.15 41.57 25.28
CA THR A 198 -8.56 41.29 26.66
C THR A 198 -8.26 39.86 27.10
N ILE A 199 -7.73 39.01 26.20
CA ILE A 199 -7.57 37.58 26.46
C ILE A 199 -6.74 37.27 27.71
N VAL A 200 -5.71 38.06 28.02
CA VAL A 200 -4.86 37.85 29.21
C VAL A 200 -5.69 38.04 30.48
N SER A 201 -6.46 39.12 30.56
CA SER A 201 -7.36 39.39 31.69
C SER A 201 -8.47 38.34 31.78
N GLU A 202 -9.01 37.90 30.65
CA GLU A 202 -10.06 36.87 30.61
C GLU A 202 -9.53 35.49 31.05
N LEU A 203 -8.32 35.11 30.63
CA LEU A 203 -7.64 33.89 31.09
C LEU A 203 -7.31 33.95 32.58
N LEU A 204 -6.82 35.09 33.08
CA LEU A 204 -6.55 35.28 34.51
C LEU A 204 -7.83 35.28 35.36
N ALA A 205 -8.94 35.78 34.82
CA ALA A 205 -10.24 35.72 35.50
C ALA A 205 -10.80 34.29 35.61
N ASP A 206 -10.55 33.44 34.59
CA ASP A 206 -10.89 32.00 34.62
C ASP A 206 -9.88 31.16 35.42
N PHE A 207 -8.72 31.75 35.74
CA PHE A 207 -7.66 31.12 36.50
C PHE A 207 -8.06 31.00 37.99
N ASP A 208 -8.27 29.76 38.42
CA ASP A 208 -8.33 29.41 39.84
C ASP A 208 -7.35 28.27 40.10
N LYS A 209 -6.86 28.17 41.35
CA LYS A 209 -5.89 27.15 41.76
C LYS A 209 -6.56 25.82 42.15
N ARG A 210 -7.78 25.54 41.65
CA ARG A 210 -8.47 24.28 41.95
C ARG A 210 -7.99 23.20 40.99
N SER A 211 -7.46 22.12 41.55
CA SER A 211 -7.04 20.97 40.74
C SER A 211 -8.24 20.09 40.36
N THR A 212 -8.11 19.44 39.22
CA THR A 212 -9.02 18.37 38.74
C THR A 212 -8.23 17.07 38.66
N PRO A 213 -8.87 15.89 38.63
CA PRO A 213 -8.16 14.62 38.47
C PRO A 213 -7.23 14.58 37.25
N LEU A 214 -7.61 15.26 36.16
CA LEU A 214 -6.78 15.39 34.96
C LEU A 214 -5.54 16.26 35.21
N ILE A 215 -5.68 17.39 35.91
CA ILE A 215 -4.55 18.27 36.25
C ILE A 215 -3.61 17.60 37.25
N ASP A 216 -4.16 16.87 38.23
CA ASP A 216 -3.38 16.07 39.17
C ASP A 216 -2.57 14.99 38.43
N ALA A 217 -3.18 14.31 37.45
CA ALA A 217 -2.49 13.34 36.61
C ALA A 217 -1.39 14.00 35.76
N LEU A 218 -1.65 15.17 35.16
CA LEU A 218 -0.67 15.94 34.38
C LEU A 218 0.53 16.42 35.20
N THR A 219 0.35 16.64 36.51
CA THR A 219 1.42 17.09 37.41
C THR A 219 2.09 15.95 38.18
N GLY A 220 1.61 14.71 37.97
CA GLY A 220 2.14 13.50 38.58
C GLY A 220 3.42 12.97 37.91
N GLU A 221 3.94 11.88 38.47
CA GLU A 221 5.11 11.18 37.93
C GLU A 221 4.79 10.55 36.56
N PRO A 222 5.76 10.51 35.63
CA PRO A 222 5.57 9.91 34.31
C PRO A 222 5.26 8.41 34.43
N ASN A 223 4.26 7.96 33.67
CA ASN A 223 3.88 6.56 33.63
C ASN A 223 4.80 5.76 32.68
N GLN A 224 4.82 4.42 32.79
CA GLN A 224 5.71 3.54 31.99
C GLN A 224 5.34 3.45 30.48
N GLY A 225 4.64 4.43 29.93
CA GLY A 225 4.14 4.45 28.55
C GLY A 225 2.74 3.86 28.40
N LEU A 226 2.29 3.75 27.14
CA LEU A 226 0.97 3.21 26.79
C LEU A 226 1.02 1.68 26.76
N ALA A 227 0.21 1.02 27.59
CA ALA A 227 0.02 -0.43 27.52
C ALA A 227 -0.69 -0.84 26.22
N ASP A 228 -0.53 -2.09 25.77
CA ASP A 228 -1.29 -2.62 24.63
C ASP A 228 -2.80 -2.55 24.89
N ILE A 229 -3.58 -2.34 23.81
CA ILE A 229 -5.03 -2.23 23.87
C ILE A 229 -5.66 -3.10 22.78
N ASP A 230 -6.69 -3.84 23.16
CA ASP A 230 -7.54 -4.54 22.20
C ASP A 230 -8.36 -3.52 21.39
N VAL A 231 -8.39 -3.70 20.08
CA VAL A 231 -9.18 -2.85 19.17
C VAL A 231 -10.56 -3.49 18.99
N PRO A 232 -11.63 -2.94 19.59
CA PRO A 232 -12.97 -3.46 19.41
C PRO A 232 -13.50 -3.18 17.99
N GLU A 233 -14.68 -3.72 17.67
CA GLU A 233 -15.37 -3.34 16.42
C GLU A 233 -15.84 -1.87 16.49
N LEU A 234 -15.21 -1.01 15.71
CA LEU A 234 -15.44 0.44 15.73
C LEU A 234 -16.50 0.87 14.69
N ASN A 235 -17.31 1.87 15.05
CA ASN A 235 -18.19 2.59 14.13
C ASN A 235 -17.42 3.72 13.43
N LEU A 236 -16.46 3.36 12.59
CA LEU A 236 -15.66 4.33 11.83
C LEU A 236 -16.55 5.09 10.84
N VAL A 237 -16.35 6.40 10.76
CA VAL A 237 -17.05 7.27 9.78
C VAL A 237 -16.22 7.55 8.55
N VAL A 238 -14.92 7.28 8.64
CA VAL A 238 -13.93 7.43 7.57
C VAL A 238 -12.84 6.35 7.72
N ASP A 239 -12.15 5.98 6.63
CA ASP A 239 -11.11 4.92 6.64
C ASP A 239 -10.04 5.13 7.73
N ALA A 240 -9.65 4.05 8.41
CA ALA A 240 -8.62 4.10 9.45
C ALA A 240 -7.67 2.90 9.35
N ASP A 241 -6.37 3.16 9.47
CA ASP A 241 -5.35 2.12 9.59
C ASP A 241 -5.30 1.53 11.02
N ALA A 242 -4.49 0.51 11.24
CA ALA A 242 -4.38 -0.16 12.53
C ALA A 242 -3.93 0.79 13.67
N THR A 243 -3.05 1.74 13.39
CA THR A 243 -2.59 2.72 14.39
C THR A 243 -3.68 3.74 14.70
N GLN A 244 -4.39 4.22 13.67
CA GLN A 244 -5.52 5.12 13.81
C GLN A 244 -6.66 4.45 14.57
N MET A 245 -6.95 3.16 14.31
CA MET A 245 -7.93 2.38 15.07
C MET A 245 -7.51 2.19 16.53
N ARG A 246 -6.22 1.96 16.83
CA ARG A 246 -5.73 1.95 18.23
C ARG A 246 -5.95 3.30 18.90
N ILE A 247 -5.63 4.41 18.23
CA ILE A 247 -5.85 5.77 18.76
C ILE A 247 -7.33 5.99 19.09
N VAL A 248 -8.24 5.63 18.18
CA VAL A 248 -9.68 5.70 18.43
C VAL A 248 -10.07 4.85 19.64
N SER A 249 -9.59 3.60 19.69
CA SER A 249 -9.90 2.66 20.79
C SER A 249 -9.43 3.18 22.15
N ARG A 250 -8.23 3.77 22.24
CA ARG A 250 -7.71 4.39 23.46
C ARG A 250 -8.53 5.59 23.89
N ALA A 251 -8.92 6.42 22.93
CA ALA A 251 -9.76 7.59 23.20
C ALA A 251 -11.12 7.15 23.78
N LEU A 252 -11.77 6.15 23.18
CA LEU A 252 -13.04 5.59 23.68
C LEU A 252 -12.90 4.92 25.05
N ALA A 253 -11.74 4.30 25.33
CA ALA A 253 -11.42 3.73 26.63
C ALA A 253 -11.14 4.78 27.73
N GLY A 254 -11.20 6.08 27.42
CA GLY A 254 -10.97 7.16 28.38
C GLY A 254 -9.49 7.41 28.73
N GLN A 255 -8.54 6.83 27.98
CA GLN A 255 -7.11 7.02 28.22
C GLN A 255 -6.66 8.40 27.75
N SER A 256 -5.88 9.13 28.56
CA SER A 256 -5.18 10.34 28.11
C SER A 256 -3.86 9.96 27.46
N PHE A 257 -3.47 10.61 26.36
CA PHE A 257 -2.22 10.30 25.62
C PHE A 257 -1.89 11.35 24.55
N ALA A 258 -0.67 11.31 24.02
CA ALA A 258 -0.27 12.11 22.87
C ALA A 258 -0.29 11.30 21.56
N VAL A 259 -0.53 11.99 20.45
CA VAL A 259 -0.46 11.47 19.09
C VAL A 259 0.54 12.30 18.30
N GLU A 260 1.67 11.70 17.99
CA GLU A 260 2.67 12.33 17.13
C GLU A 260 2.19 12.28 15.67
N THR A 261 1.99 13.46 15.08
CA THR A 261 1.35 13.62 13.76
C THR A 261 2.39 13.87 12.68
N LEU A 262 3.09 12.82 12.25
CA LEU A 262 4.08 12.97 11.18
C LEU A 262 3.40 13.44 9.88
N PRO A 263 4.10 14.24 9.05
CA PRO A 263 3.52 14.84 7.85
C PRO A 263 2.85 13.82 6.92
N GLY A 264 1.63 14.13 6.50
CA GLY A 264 0.90 13.28 5.56
C GLY A 264 0.30 12.00 6.15
N CYS A 265 0.41 11.74 7.45
CA CYS A 265 -0.02 10.48 8.06
C CYS A 265 -1.49 10.45 8.55
N GLY A 266 -2.35 11.32 8.00
CA GLY A 266 -3.80 11.27 8.22
C GLY A 266 -4.28 11.67 9.63
N TYR A 267 -3.66 12.65 10.29
CA TYR A 267 -4.08 13.03 11.65
C TYR A 267 -5.53 13.56 11.71
N THR A 268 -5.95 14.37 10.74
CA THR A 268 -7.32 14.93 10.68
C THR A 268 -8.37 13.84 10.54
N GLN A 269 -8.08 12.81 9.73
CA GLN A 269 -8.90 11.61 9.59
C GLN A 269 -9.08 10.90 10.95
N THR A 270 -7.99 10.78 11.70
CA THR A 270 -7.98 10.17 13.02
C THR A 270 -8.84 10.97 14.00
N VAL A 271 -8.68 12.30 14.02
CA VAL A 271 -9.47 13.22 14.86
C VAL A 271 -10.97 13.11 14.55
N VAL A 272 -11.35 13.04 13.26
CA VAL A 272 -12.74 12.86 12.84
C VAL A 272 -13.33 11.56 13.40
N ASN A 273 -12.62 10.44 13.29
CA ASN A 273 -13.07 9.17 13.86
C ASN A 273 -13.13 9.17 15.40
N VAL A 274 -12.17 9.82 16.08
CA VAL A 274 -12.16 9.95 17.55
C VAL A 274 -13.38 10.73 18.01
N ILE A 275 -13.64 11.91 17.43
CA ILE A 275 -14.80 12.74 17.79
C ILE A 275 -16.09 11.98 17.48
N ALA A 276 -16.21 11.37 16.30
CA ALA A 276 -17.42 10.63 15.92
C ALA A 276 -17.72 9.45 16.86
N GLY A 277 -16.70 8.69 17.24
CA GLY A 277 -16.82 7.58 18.17
C GLY A 277 -17.22 8.05 19.58
N LEU A 278 -16.55 9.07 20.12
CA LEU A 278 -16.88 9.63 21.44
C LEU A 278 -18.32 10.16 21.46
N VAL A 279 -18.71 10.92 20.44
CA VAL A 279 -20.07 11.44 20.31
C VAL A 279 -21.08 10.29 20.16
N HIS A 280 -20.75 9.23 19.43
CA HIS A 280 -21.59 8.02 19.36
C HIS A 280 -21.82 7.41 20.75
N ASP A 281 -20.81 7.36 21.61
CA ASP A 281 -20.89 6.82 22.98
C ASP A 281 -21.55 7.78 24.00
N GLY A 282 -22.07 8.92 23.56
CA GLY A 282 -22.74 9.87 24.46
C GLY A 282 -21.82 10.90 25.10
N LYS A 283 -20.54 10.92 24.69
CA LYS A 283 -19.52 11.79 25.26
C LYS A 283 -19.52 13.16 24.59
N ARG A 284 -19.29 14.20 25.40
CA ARG A 284 -19.10 15.58 24.92
C ARG A 284 -17.61 15.84 24.72
N VAL A 285 -17.26 16.43 23.58
CA VAL A 285 -15.87 16.66 23.19
C VAL A 285 -15.59 18.15 23.06
N LEU A 286 -14.52 18.62 23.70
CA LEU A 286 -13.97 19.96 23.46
C LEU A 286 -12.78 19.83 22.52
N VAL A 287 -12.81 20.50 21.39
CA VAL A 287 -11.71 20.49 20.42
C VAL A 287 -11.08 21.87 20.41
N VAL A 288 -9.81 21.90 20.76
CA VAL A 288 -9.04 23.12 20.95
C VAL A 288 -7.93 23.17 19.93
N ALA A 289 -7.78 24.28 19.24
CA ALA A 289 -6.64 24.53 18.37
C ALA A 289 -6.35 26.03 18.32
N PRO A 290 -5.07 26.45 18.26
CA PRO A 290 -4.73 27.86 18.09
C PRO A 290 -5.31 28.43 16.79
N ARG A 291 -5.29 27.64 15.71
CA ARG A 291 -5.63 28.11 14.36
C ARG A 291 -7.10 27.91 14.04
N ARG A 292 -7.76 28.98 13.61
CA ARG A 292 -9.14 28.90 13.07
C ARG A 292 -9.22 27.99 11.85
N GLN A 293 -8.18 27.95 11.02
CA GLN A 293 -8.14 27.06 9.86
C GLN A 293 -8.24 25.59 10.27
N THR A 294 -7.46 25.14 11.24
CA THR A 294 -7.50 23.75 11.75
C THR A 294 -8.92 23.38 12.22
N LEU A 295 -9.54 24.26 13.01
CA LEU A 295 -10.91 24.04 13.50
C LEU A 295 -11.94 23.96 12.36
N ASN A 296 -11.84 24.87 11.40
CA ASN A 296 -12.72 24.90 10.24
C ASN A 296 -12.55 23.66 9.34
N GLU A 297 -11.33 23.16 9.14
CA GLU A 297 -11.08 21.94 8.37
C GLU A 297 -11.74 20.71 8.99
N ILE A 298 -11.76 20.61 10.33
CA ILE A 298 -12.47 19.54 11.03
C ILE A 298 -13.99 19.66 10.80
N ALA A 299 -14.56 20.86 10.94
CA ALA A 299 -15.99 21.10 10.69
C ALA A 299 -16.39 20.75 9.24
N ASP A 300 -15.57 21.16 8.26
CA ASP A 300 -15.82 20.89 6.84
C ASP A 300 -15.72 19.40 6.52
N ARG A 301 -14.77 18.67 7.12
CA ARG A 301 -14.66 17.21 6.96
C ARG A 301 -15.90 16.49 7.47
N PHE A 302 -16.45 16.92 8.60
CA PHE A 302 -17.74 16.39 9.07
C PHE A 302 -18.88 16.72 8.10
N SER A 303 -18.92 17.95 7.58
CA SER A 303 -19.92 18.32 6.58
C SER A 303 -19.83 17.45 5.31
N ALA A 304 -18.62 17.17 4.83
CA ALA A 304 -18.36 16.37 3.63
C ALA A 304 -18.84 14.92 3.74
N ILE A 305 -18.86 14.36 4.95
CA ILE A 305 -19.34 13.00 5.23
C ILE A 305 -20.80 12.97 5.74
N GLY A 306 -21.55 14.08 5.62
CA GLY A 306 -22.96 14.16 6.01
C GLY A 306 -23.23 14.38 7.50
N LEU A 307 -22.19 14.71 8.28
CA LEU A 307 -22.23 14.99 9.72
C LEU A 307 -22.13 16.49 10.04
N GLY A 308 -22.65 17.35 9.17
CA GLY A 308 -22.69 18.80 9.39
C GLY A 308 -23.31 19.16 10.75
N GLY A 309 -22.68 20.10 11.45
CA GLY A 309 -23.10 20.52 12.80
C GLY A 309 -22.84 19.50 13.91
N LEU A 310 -22.06 18.44 13.67
CA LEU A 310 -21.57 17.57 14.75
C LEU A 310 -20.47 18.27 15.56
N ALA A 311 -19.53 18.93 14.88
CA ALA A 311 -18.52 19.78 15.52
C ALA A 311 -18.89 21.25 15.29
N VAL A 312 -19.27 21.94 16.37
CA VAL A 312 -19.81 23.31 16.35
C VAL A 312 -18.69 24.30 16.63
N ARG A 313 -18.44 25.21 15.70
CA ARG A 313 -17.45 26.28 15.88
C ARG A 313 -18.03 27.39 16.74
N ALA A 314 -17.28 27.82 17.75
CA ALA A 314 -17.71 28.89 18.65
C ALA A 314 -18.03 30.19 17.90
N ASP A 315 -17.19 30.55 16.92
CA ASP A 315 -17.35 31.74 16.08
C ASP A 315 -18.52 31.67 15.07
N SER A 316 -19.05 30.48 14.81
CA SER A 316 -20.09 30.20 13.82
C SER A 316 -21.26 29.40 14.41
N THR A 317 -21.47 29.53 15.73
CA THR A 317 -22.36 28.66 16.53
C THR A 317 -23.76 28.56 15.92
N TRP A 318 -24.36 29.68 15.49
CA TRP A 318 -25.71 29.67 14.91
C TRP A 318 -25.82 28.77 13.68
N VAL A 319 -24.86 28.87 12.74
CA VAL A 319 -24.87 28.11 11.48
C VAL A 319 -24.75 26.62 11.77
N ASP A 320 -23.78 26.26 12.61
CA ASP A 320 -23.46 24.85 12.89
C ASP A 320 -24.56 24.19 13.75
N VAL A 321 -25.17 24.90 14.70
CA VAL A 321 -26.31 24.40 15.49
C VAL A 321 -27.54 24.19 14.59
N VAL A 322 -27.85 25.12 13.68
CA VAL A 322 -28.96 24.94 12.72
C VAL A 322 -28.70 23.75 11.80
N ALA A 323 -27.47 23.60 11.30
CA ALA A 323 -27.08 22.43 10.52
C ALA A 323 -27.23 21.12 11.31
N GLY A 324 -26.81 21.11 12.58
CA GLY A 324 -26.92 19.96 13.48
C GLY A 324 -28.37 19.56 13.77
N ILE A 325 -29.26 20.53 14.01
CA ILE A 325 -30.70 20.28 14.19
C ILE A 325 -31.30 19.73 12.90
N SER A 326 -31.01 20.34 11.75
CA SER A 326 -31.47 19.86 10.44
C SER A 326 -31.03 18.42 10.16
N ARG A 327 -29.79 18.07 10.50
CA ARG A 327 -29.27 16.70 10.42
C ARG A 327 -30.02 15.76 11.36
N ASN A 328 -30.21 16.14 12.62
CA ASN A 328 -30.92 15.34 13.63
C ASN A 328 -32.38 15.05 13.20
N GLU A 329 -33.08 16.02 12.61
CA GLU A 329 -34.46 15.84 12.14
C GLU A 329 -34.57 14.91 10.92
N LYS A 330 -33.60 14.99 10.00
CA LYS A 330 -33.60 14.20 8.75
C LYS A 330 -33.05 12.78 8.92
N ALA A 331 -32.30 12.51 9.98
CA ALA A 331 -31.65 11.23 10.19
C ALA A 331 -32.67 10.09 10.36
N GLN A 332 -32.45 8.99 9.64
CA GLN A 332 -33.26 7.78 9.68
C GLN A 332 -32.41 6.60 10.15
N PRO A 333 -33.02 5.59 10.79
CA PRO A 333 -32.31 4.34 11.11
C PRO A 333 -31.86 3.65 9.82
N ASP A 334 -30.66 3.09 9.83
CA ASP A 334 -30.12 2.27 8.75
C ASP A 334 -29.80 0.84 9.26
N ASN A 335 -29.65 -0.13 8.36
CA ASN A 335 -29.43 -1.54 8.74
C ASN A 335 -27.94 -1.84 8.98
N VAL A 336 -27.38 -1.24 10.03
CA VAL A 336 -25.96 -1.36 10.42
C VAL A 336 -25.57 -2.82 10.65
N ALA A 337 -26.43 -3.60 11.31
CA ALA A 337 -26.15 -4.98 11.67
C ALA A 337 -26.00 -5.89 10.45
N ALA A 338 -26.83 -5.73 9.42
CA ALA A 338 -26.72 -6.51 8.19
C ALA A 338 -25.44 -6.18 7.42
N ILE A 339 -25.10 -4.90 7.27
CA ILE A 339 -23.88 -4.46 6.57
C ILE A 339 -22.63 -4.94 7.30
N ARG A 340 -22.60 -4.83 8.63
CA ARG A 340 -21.51 -5.37 9.45
C ARG A 340 -21.39 -6.89 9.29
N SER A 341 -22.51 -7.61 9.33
CA SER A 341 -22.53 -9.06 9.16
C SER A 341 -21.99 -9.47 7.80
N GLU A 342 -22.31 -8.72 6.74
CA GLU A 342 -21.79 -8.93 5.39
C GLU A 342 -20.28 -8.64 5.29
N ARG A 343 -19.78 -7.57 5.96
CA ARG A 343 -18.34 -7.29 6.06
C ARG A 343 -17.61 -8.44 6.77
N ILE A 344 -18.11 -8.89 7.92
CA ILE A 344 -17.52 -10.00 8.68
C ILE A 344 -17.57 -11.30 7.85
N ALA A 345 -18.68 -11.57 7.18
CA ALA A 345 -18.80 -12.76 6.32
C ALA A 345 -17.80 -12.74 5.16
N SER A 346 -17.64 -11.60 4.48
CA SER A 346 -16.66 -11.45 3.40
C SER A 346 -15.21 -11.50 3.89
N GLU A 347 -14.92 -10.98 5.09
CA GLU A 347 -13.61 -11.14 5.75
C GLU A 347 -13.31 -12.61 6.05
N ASN A 348 -14.27 -13.33 6.65
CA ASN A 348 -14.13 -14.76 6.94
C ASN A 348 -13.89 -15.61 5.68
N GLU A 349 -14.51 -15.26 4.53
CA GLU A 349 -14.24 -15.95 3.26
C GLU A 349 -12.82 -15.73 2.74
N ILE A 350 -12.24 -14.56 3.00
CA ILE A 350 -10.83 -14.28 2.70
C ILE A 350 -9.94 -15.05 3.67
N ASP A 351 -10.27 -15.05 4.97
CA ASP A 351 -9.50 -15.76 5.99
C ASP A 351 -9.43 -17.26 5.70
N LYS A 352 -10.55 -17.91 5.34
CA LYS A 352 -10.57 -19.32 4.93
C LYS A 352 -9.54 -19.65 3.84
N TYR A 353 -9.39 -18.78 2.83
CA TYR A 353 -8.39 -18.97 1.78
C TYR A 353 -6.97 -18.87 2.33
N PHE A 354 -6.67 -17.84 3.12
CA PHE A 354 -5.33 -17.66 3.70
C PHE A 354 -4.98 -18.73 4.75
N ASP A 355 -5.96 -19.20 5.50
CA ASP A 355 -5.81 -20.28 6.47
C ASP A 355 -5.55 -21.60 5.75
N ALA A 356 -6.26 -21.89 4.66
CA ALA A 356 -6.02 -23.07 3.85
C ALA A 356 -4.61 -23.03 3.20
N LEU A 357 -4.11 -21.86 2.82
CA LEU A 357 -2.75 -21.69 2.27
C LEU A 357 -1.63 -21.83 3.33
N ASN A 358 -1.85 -21.31 4.54
CA ASN A 358 -0.81 -21.14 5.56
C ASN A 358 -0.90 -22.10 6.73
N SER A 359 -2.00 -22.85 6.88
CA SER A 359 -2.10 -23.89 7.89
C SER A 359 -1.00 -24.93 7.71
N THR A 360 -0.35 -25.29 8.81
CA THR A 360 0.70 -26.31 8.78
C THR A 360 0.07 -27.67 8.97
N ASP A 361 0.38 -28.61 8.06
CA ASP A 361 -0.02 -30.00 8.21
C ASP A 361 0.57 -30.56 9.52
N ALA A 362 -0.27 -31.21 10.32
CA ALA A 362 0.09 -31.66 11.66
C ALA A 362 1.12 -32.78 11.67
N GLU A 363 1.25 -33.54 10.58
CA GLU A 363 2.21 -34.66 10.49
C GLU A 363 3.54 -34.21 9.86
N LEU A 364 3.49 -33.45 8.76
CA LEU A 364 4.67 -33.04 8.01
C LEU A 364 5.28 -31.70 8.51
N GLY A 365 4.53 -30.89 9.25
CA GLY A 365 5.01 -29.60 9.77
C GLY A 365 5.26 -28.54 8.68
N VAL A 366 4.63 -28.68 7.53
CA VAL A 366 4.75 -27.76 6.38
C VAL A 366 3.38 -27.21 5.97
N SER A 367 3.36 -25.96 5.50
CA SER A 367 2.19 -25.36 4.85
C SER A 367 2.32 -25.43 3.34
N ILE A 368 1.20 -25.34 2.63
CA ILE A 368 1.19 -25.26 1.16
C ILE A 368 2.01 -24.07 0.67
N SER A 369 1.86 -22.89 1.30
CA SER A 369 2.65 -21.70 0.95
C SER A 369 4.17 -21.94 1.06
N ARG A 370 4.61 -22.69 2.08
CA ARG A 370 6.02 -23.08 2.23
C ARG A 370 6.44 -24.03 1.13
N VAL A 371 5.65 -25.06 0.84
CA VAL A 371 5.97 -26.06 -0.19
C VAL A 371 6.13 -25.41 -1.57
N LEU A 372 5.19 -24.53 -1.96
CA LEU A 372 5.28 -23.81 -3.24
C LEU A 372 6.55 -22.97 -3.33
N ARG A 373 6.89 -22.24 -2.26
CA ARG A 373 8.11 -21.43 -2.20
C ARG A 373 9.37 -22.28 -2.38
N GLU A 374 9.48 -23.41 -1.67
CA GLU A 374 10.66 -24.30 -1.79
C GLU A 374 10.73 -25.01 -3.15
N LEU A 375 9.60 -25.36 -3.77
CA LEU A 375 9.63 -25.89 -5.14
C LEU A 375 10.06 -24.83 -6.16
N SER A 376 9.69 -23.58 -5.94
CA SER A 376 10.14 -22.46 -6.75
C SER A 376 11.60 -22.08 -6.51
N THR A 377 12.14 -22.19 -5.28
CA THR A 377 13.58 -22.02 -5.03
C THR A 377 14.39 -23.03 -5.85
N LEU A 378 13.97 -24.31 -5.83
CA LEU A 378 14.63 -25.38 -6.57
C LEU A 378 14.55 -25.20 -8.09
N SER A 379 13.40 -24.73 -8.60
CA SER A 379 13.21 -24.48 -10.03
C SER A 379 14.01 -23.27 -10.54
N ALA A 380 14.33 -22.31 -9.67
CA ALA A 380 15.05 -21.08 -10.02
C ALA A 380 16.58 -21.25 -10.05
N LEU A 381 17.11 -22.41 -9.64
CA LEU A 381 18.54 -22.69 -9.67
C LEU A 381 19.07 -22.73 -11.12
N ALA A 382 20.35 -22.37 -11.29
CA ALA A 382 21.01 -22.42 -12.61
C ALA A 382 21.00 -23.83 -13.25
N ARG A 383 20.95 -24.87 -12.40
CA ARG A 383 20.67 -26.26 -12.76
C ARG A 383 19.53 -26.76 -11.86
N PRO A 384 18.28 -26.72 -12.35
CA PRO A 384 17.13 -27.14 -11.56
C PRO A 384 17.12 -28.66 -11.38
N ALA A 385 16.45 -29.11 -10.31
CA ALA A 385 16.13 -30.52 -10.13
C ALA A 385 15.16 -30.98 -11.24
N LEU A 386 15.40 -32.17 -11.78
CA LEU A 386 14.68 -32.72 -12.93
C LEU A 386 13.81 -33.93 -12.58
N THR A 387 13.91 -34.45 -11.37
CA THR A 387 13.18 -35.66 -10.99
C THR A 387 11.67 -35.46 -11.02
N SER A 388 11.00 -36.49 -11.52
CA SER A 388 9.54 -36.65 -11.52
C SER A 388 9.07 -37.69 -10.49
N ALA A 389 10.01 -38.28 -9.74
CA ALA A 389 9.71 -39.33 -8.78
C ALA A 389 8.83 -38.83 -7.62
N ARG A 390 8.06 -39.75 -7.04
CA ARG A 390 7.25 -39.51 -5.84
C ARG A 390 7.61 -40.48 -4.74
N ILE A 391 7.69 -39.97 -3.51
CA ILE A 391 7.85 -40.75 -2.29
C ILE A 391 6.46 -41.19 -1.83
N PRO A 392 6.21 -42.49 -1.61
CA PRO A 392 4.95 -42.98 -1.09
C PRO A 392 4.54 -42.29 0.21
N ARG A 393 3.24 -42.03 0.38
CA ARG A 393 2.69 -41.24 1.50
C ARG A 393 3.02 -41.83 2.87
N ASP A 394 3.06 -43.15 2.99
CA ASP A 394 3.41 -43.87 4.22
C ASP A 394 4.90 -43.76 4.60
N LYS A 395 5.75 -43.35 3.66
CA LYS A 395 7.21 -43.22 3.82
C LYS A 395 7.68 -41.76 3.95
N LEU A 396 6.84 -40.78 3.60
CA LEU A 396 7.17 -39.36 3.67
C LEU A 396 7.64 -38.89 5.06
N LEU A 397 7.00 -39.37 6.13
CA LEU A 397 7.31 -38.97 7.51
C LEU A 397 8.70 -39.44 7.96
N ALA A 398 9.17 -40.57 7.42
CA ALA A 398 10.50 -41.08 7.73
C ALA A 398 11.62 -40.18 7.16
N HIS A 399 11.29 -39.30 6.22
CA HIS A 399 12.22 -38.45 5.48
C HIS A 399 11.98 -36.96 5.70
N VAL A 400 11.32 -36.57 6.79
CA VAL A 400 11.25 -35.15 7.19
C VAL A 400 12.67 -34.62 7.47
N ASP A 401 13.49 -35.42 8.16
CA ASP A 401 14.94 -35.28 8.15
C ASP A 401 15.51 -36.14 7.01
N ARG A 402 16.07 -35.46 6.00
CA ARG A 402 16.57 -36.07 4.77
C ARG A 402 17.99 -36.63 4.90
N SER A 403 18.64 -36.48 6.06
CA SER A 403 20.04 -36.88 6.27
C SER A 403 20.26 -38.37 5.98
N ASN A 404 19.43 -39.25 6.55
CA ASN A 404 19.54 -40.71 6.35
C ASN A 404 19.24 -41.11 4.89
N ALA A 405 18.26 -40.48 4.25
CA ALA A 405 17.95 -40.72 2.84
C ALA A 405 19.11 -40.31 1.92
N LEU A 406 19.72 -39.16 2.21
CA LEU A 406 20.87 -38.66 1.46
C LEU A 406 22.11 -39.53 1.68
N GLU A 407 22.33 -40.07 2.87
CA GLU A 407 23.40 -41.05 3.12
C GLU A 407 23.22 -42.31 2.26
N LEU A 408 22.01 -42.87 2.21
CA LEU A 408 21.68 -44.03 1.37
C LEU A 408 21.88 -43.74 -0.12
N LEU A 409 21.47 -42.56 -0.60
CA LEU A 409 21.67 -42.15 -1.99
C LEU A 409 23.16 -41.93 -2.32
N ASN A 410 23.95 -41.41 -1.38
CA ASN A 410 25.39 -41.29 -1.54
C ASN A 410 26.06 -42.67 -1.58
N GLU A 411 25.64 -43.62 -0.73
CA GLU A 411 26.11 -45.01 -0.76
C GLU A 411 25.82 -45.65 -2.13
N ALA A 412 24.62 -45.46 -2.67
CA ALA A 412 24.24 -45.91 -4.01
C ALA A 412 25.10 -45.26 -5.12
N TYR A 413 25.37 -43.95 -5.03
CA TYR A 413 26.23 -43.24 -5.97
C TYR A 413 27.66 -43.78 -5.97
N GLU A 414 28.28 -43.98 -4.80
CA GLU A 414 29.65 -44.52 -4.69
C GLU A 414 29.75 -45.94 -5.25
N LEU A 415 28.69 -46.73 -5.11
CA LEU A 415 28.61 -48.07 -5.72
C LEU A 415 28.41 -48.03 -7.24
N GLY A 416 28.04 -46.87 -7.81
CA GLY A 416 27.89 -46.64 -9.24
C GLY A 416 26.47 -46.84 -9.77
N GLU A 417 25.44 -46.79 -8.92
CA GLU A 417 24.02 -46.99 -9.32
C GLU A 417 23.54 -45.97 -10.34
N PHE A 418 23.96 -44.70 -10.21
CA PHE A 418 23.50 -43.62 -11.10
C PHE A 418 24.41 -43.39 -12.31
N LYS A 419 25.38 -44.29 -12.55
CA LYS A 419 26.34 -44.16 -13.65
C LYS A 419 25.77 -44.61 -15.00
N TYR A 420 24.82 -45.53 -14.99
CA TYR A 420 24.25 -46.14 -16.19
C TYR A 420 22.72 -46.04 -16.13
N GLY A 421 22.13 -45.52 -17.20
CA GLY A 421 20.69 -45.44 -17.41
C GLY A 421 20.17 -46.48 -18.40
N PRO A 422 18.86 -46.48 -18.69
CA PRO A 422 18.23 -47.46 -19.58
C PRO A 422 18.71 -47.41 -21.03
N GLN A 423 19.33 -46.30 -21.46
CA GLN A 423 19.88 -46.16 -22.82
C GLN A 423 21.36 -46.58 -22.92
N ASP A 424 22.08 -46.71 -21.80
CA ASP A 424 23.52 -47.00 -21.83
C ASP A 424 23.83 -48.49 -21.78
N THR A 425 22.93 -49.29 -21.20
CA THR A 425 23.16 -50.72 -20.99
C THR A 425 21.84 -51.48 -20.93
N ALA A 426 21.80 -52.62 -21.59
CA ALA A 426 20.69 -53.57 -21.48
C ALA A 426 20.60 -54.25 -20.11
N TRP A 427 21.62 -54.11 -19.25
CA TRP A 427 21.65 -54.60 -17.86
C TRP A 427 21.10 -53.60 -16.84
N HIS A 428 20.51 -52.48 -17.27
CA HIS A 428 19.95 -51.48 -16.37
C HIS A 428 18.91 -52.13 -15.44
N GLN A 429 19.09 -51.95 -14.12
CA GLN A 429 18.23 -52.52 -13.07
C GLN A 429 18.05 -54.06 -13.14
N ALA A 430 19.04 -54.76 -13.72
CA ALA A 430 19.02 -56.22 -13.78
C ALA A 430 19.10 -56.86 -12.38
N VAL A 431 18.41 -57.99 -12.21
CA VAL A 431 18.27 -58.68 -10.92
C VAL A 431 18.93 -60.05 -10.98
N PHE A 432 19.96 -60.24 -10.15
CA PHE A 432 20.67 -61.51 -9.97
C PHE A 432 20.75 -61.88 -8.49
N GLU A 433 20.73 -63.18 -8.21
CA GLU A 433 20.80 -63.72 -6.86
C GLU A 433 22.25 -63.86 -6.38
N SER A 434 23.22 -64.00 -7.31
CA SER A 434 24.64 -64.13 -6.98
C SER A 434 25.58 -63.72 -8.11
N PRO A 435 26.85 -63.38 -7.81
CA PRO A 435 27.87 -63.12 -8.83
C PRO A 435 28.13 -64.32 -9.76
N ALA A 436 27.98 -65.56 -9.26
CA ALA A 436 28.14 -66.77 -10.08
C ALA A 436 27.05 -66.88 -11.16
N GLN A 437 25.84 -66.42 -10.85
CA GLN A 437 24.74 -66.37 -11.82
C GLN A 437 24.99 -65.32 -12.90
N VAL A 438 25.61 -64.19 -12.54
CA VAL A 438 26.01 -63.15 -13.50
C VAL A 438 26.99 -63.73 -14.52
N GLU A 439 28.04 -64.41 -14.08
CA GLU A 439 29.02 -65.04 -14.99
C GLU A 439 28.36 -66.05 -15.94
N GLN A 440 27.43 -66.86 -15.43
CA GLN A 440 26.74 -67.87 -16.21
C GLN A 440 25.84 -67.23 -17.29
N VAL A 441 25.03 -66.24 -16.93
CA VAL A 441 24.10 -65.59 -17.86
C VAL A 441 24.85 -64.72 -18.88
N LEU A 442 25.97 -64.11 -18.49
CA LEU A 442 26.83 -63.34 -19.38
C LEU A 442 27.52 -64.23 -20.43
N ALA A 443 27.91 -65.45 -20.05
CA ALA A 443 28.40 -66.44 -21.01
C ALA A 443 27.33 -66.84 -22.03
N ILE A 444 26.07 -66.98 -21.60
CA ILE A 444 24.93 -67.22 -22.50
C ILE A 444 24.73 -66.04 -23.45
N ALA A 445 24.72 -64.80 -22.94
CA ALA A 445 24.55 -63.60 -23.75
C ALA A 445 25.63 -63.47 -24.84
N LYS A 446 26.90 -63.72 -24.49
CA LYS A 446 28.01 -63.74 -25.46
C LYS A 446 27.85 -64.83 -26.52
N ASN A 447 27.48 -66.04 -26.12
CA ASN A 447 27.25 -67.14 -27.05
C ASN A 447 26.08 -66.85 -28.01
N LEU A 448 25.02 -66.20 -27.52
CA LEU A 448 23.89 -65.79 -28.35
C LEU A 448 24.28 -64.72 -29.36
N ASP A 449 25.00 -63.68 -28.97
CA ASP A 449 25.42 -62.59 -29.87
C ASP A 449 26.48 -63.04 -30.91
N GLU A 450 27.52 -63.77 -30.47
CA GLU A 450 28.66 -64.11 -31.31
C GLU A 450 28.42 -65.32 -32.22
N ASP A 451 27.62 -66.30 -31.78
CA ASP A 451 27.50 -67.59 -32.49
C ASP A 451 26.07 -67.98 -32.87
N LEU A 452 25.17 -68.15 -31.90
CA LEU A 452 23.85 -68.75 -32.14
C LEU A 452 22.93 -67.84 -32.97
N PHE A 453 22.85 -66.55 -32.66
CA PHE A 453 21.99 -65.61 -33.39
C PHE A 453 22.43 -65.41 -34.85
N PRO A 454 23.72 -65.13 -35.17
CA PRO A 454 24.15 -64.99 -36.56
C PRO A 454 23.93 -66.25 -37.40
N LYS A 455 24.25 -67.43 -36.84
CA LYS A 455 24.04 -68.72 -37.53
C LYS A 455 22.56 -68.98 -37.81
N LEU A 456 21.71 -68.86 -36.79
CA LEU A 456 20.27 -69.14 -36.91
C LEU A 456 19.58 -68.10 -37.81
N SER A 457 19.91 -66.82 -37.68
CA SER A 457 19.37 -65.75 -38.52
C SER A 457 19.73 -65.94 -39.99
N SER A 458 20.99 -66.29 -40.28
CA SER A 458 21.44 -66.59 -41.65
C SER A 458 20.70 -67.80 -42.24
N GLN A 459 20.61 -68.90 -41.48
CA GLN A 459 19.95 -70.13 -41.91
C GLN A 459 18.45 -69.92 -42.18
N LEU A 460 17.75 -69.19 -41.30
CA LEU A 460 16.32 -68.92 -41.46
C LEU A 460 16.03 -67.90 -42.56
N ASN A 461 16.90 -66.91 -42.75
CA ASN A 461 16.80 -66.01 -43.89
C ASN A 461 16.96 -66.77 -45.21
N GLU A 462 17.91 -67.70 -45.30
CA GLU A 462 18.07 -68.56 -46.48
C GLU A 462 16.81 -69.41 -46.73
N PHE A 463 16.21 -69.99 -45.68
CA PHE A 463 14.97 -70.75 -45.79
C PHE A 463 13.82 -69.89 -46.33
N THR A 464 13.59 -68.72 -45.73
CA THR A 464 12.52 -67.81 -46.16
C THR A 464 12.72 -67.32 -47.59
N GLN A 465 13.95 -67.00 -48.01
CA GLN A 465 14.26 -66.63 -49.40
C GLN A 465 13.97 -67.78 -50.37
N LYS A 466 14.39 -69.01 -50.04
CA LYS A 466 14.21 -70.19 -50.90
C LYS A 466 12.73 -70.52 -51.15
N VAL A 467 11.85 -70.25 -50.19
CA VAL A 467 10.40 -70.45 -50.32
C VAL A 467 9.61 -69.18 -50.64
N ASN A 468 10.29 -68.07 -50.94
CA ASN A 468 9.69 -66.75 -51.20
C ASN A 468 8.79 -66.22 -50.08
N PHE A 469 9.11 -66.50 -48.82
CA PHE A 469 8.39 -65.98 -47.67
C PHE A 469 8.78 -64.53 -47.37
N LYS A 470 7.86 -63.79 -46.74
CA LYS A 470 8.18 -62.52 -46.08
C LYS A 470 9.27 -62.76 -45.05
N SER A 471 10.27 -61.89 -45.01
CA SER A 471 11.28 -61.91 -43.94
C SER A 471 10.57 -61.84 -42.59
N ALA A 472 10.99 -62.69 -41.65
CA ALA A 472 10.53 -62.62 -40.29
C ALA A 472 10.88 -61.25 -39.68
N VAL A 473 10.00 -60.71 -38.85
CA VAL A 473 10.24 -59.44 -38.15
C VAL A 473 10.73 -59.71 -36.74
N THR A 474 10.25 -60.79 -36.10
CA THR A 474 10.55 -61.19 -34.71
C THR A 474 11.04 -62.65 -34.62
N VAL A 475 11.52 -63.06 -33.45
CA VAL A 475 11.89 -64.47 -33.19
C VAL A 475 10.66 -65.39 -33.09
N ASP A 476 9.49 -64.85 -32.73
CA ASP A 476 8.24 -65.61 -32.74
C ASP A 476 7.79 -65.97 -34.17
N ASP A 477 8.07 -65.09 -35.14
CA ASP A 477 7.84 -65.36 -36.57
C ASP A 477 8.70 -66.55 -37.05
N TRP A 478 9.95 -66.66 -36.59
CA TRP A 478 10.81 -67.82 -36.88
C TRP A 478 10.16 -69.13 -36.41
N GLY A 479 9.63 -69.15 -35.18
CA GLY A 479 8.94 -70.32 -34.64
C GLY A 479 7.65 -70.65 -35.41
N THR A 480 6.92 -69.63 -35.86
CA THR A 480 5.73 -69.80 -36.69
C THR A 480 6.06 -70.40 -38.06
N TYR A 481 7.12 -69.91 -38.72
CA TYR A 481 7.57 -70.43 -40.01
C TYR A 481 8.10 -71.87 -39.90
N LEU A 482 8.93 -72.16 -38.90
CA LEU A 482 9.46 -73.50 -38.67
C LEU A 482 8.35 -74.53 -38.38
N ARG A 483 7.37 -74.19 -37.54
CA ARG A 483 6.20 -75.05 -37.29
C ARG A 483 5.38 -75.30 -38.56
N LEU A 484 5.20 -74.26 -39.39
CA LEU A 484 4.52 -74.38 -40.67
C LEU A 484 5.27 -75.32 -41.62
N PHE A 485 6.60 -75.17 -41.75
CA PHE A 485 7.40 -76.02 -42.62
C PHE A 485 7.45 -77.48 -42.15
N VAL A 486 7.54 -77.73 -40.84
CA VAL A 486 7.45 -79.07 -40.26
C VAL A 486 6.07 -79.67 -40.55
N GLY A 487 4.99 -78.90 -40.34
CA GLY A 487 3.63 -79.35 -40.66
C GLY A 487 3.43 -79.70 -42.13
N ILE A 488 3.96 -78.88 -43.06
CA ILE A 488 3.89 -79.14 -44.50
C ILE A 488 4.70 -80.37 -44.87
N ARG A 489 5.87 -80.58 -44.27
CA ARG A 489 6.66 -81.80 -44.48
C ARG A 489 5.88 -83.04 -44.07
N ASP A 490 5.36 -83.05 -42.85
CA ASP A 490 4.60 -84.18 -42.31
C ASP A 490 3.34 -84.46 -43.16
N THR A 491 2.74 -83.42 -43.74
CA THR A 491 1.69 -83.54 -44.76
C THR A 491 2.23 -84.17 -46.04
N LEU A 492 3.31 -83.63 -46.64
CA LEU A 492 3.86 -84.10 -47.92
C LEU A 492 4.45 -85.52 -47.86
N ASP A 493 4.78 -86.01 -46.66
CA ASP A 493 5.17 -87.40 -46.42
C ASP A 493 3.97 -88.37 -46.57
N ARG A 494 2.75 -87.90 -46.28
CA ARG A 494 1.52 -88.71 -46.29
C ARG A 494 0.63 -88.45 -47.51
N PHE A 495 0.66 -87.24 -48.04
CA PHE A 495 -0.16 -86.75 -49.14
C PHE A 495 0.70 -86.33 -50.35
N VAL A 496 0.11 -86.36 -51.54
CA VAL A 496 0.69 -85.81 -52.77
C VAL A 496 0.56 -84.28 -52.75
N ALA A 497 1.54 -83.57 -53.32
CA ALA A 497 1.61 -82.11 -53.28
C ALA A 497 0.34 -81.40 -53.81
N ASP A 498 -0.33 -82.00 -54.80
CA ASP A 498 -1.58 -81.53 -55.41
C ASP A 498 -2.72 -81.25 -54.40
N VAL A 499 -2.63 -81.79 -53.17
CA VAL A 499 -3.59 -81.54 -52.10
C VAL A 499 -3.65 -80.05 -51.71
N PHE A 500 -2.58 -79.29 -51.94
CA PHE A 500 -2.53 -77.86 -51.64
C PHE A 500 -3.08 -76.96 -52.77
N ASP A 501 -3.30 -77.49 -53.98
CA ASP A 501 -3.68 -76.68 -55.14
C ASP A 501 -5.16 -76.27 -55.13
N ARG A 502 -6.04 -77.11 -54.57
CA ARG A 502 -7.51 -76.93 -54.63
C ARG A 502 -8.14 -76.72 -53.26
N PRO A 503 -9.12 -75.80 -53.12
CA PRO A 503 -9.73 -75.51 -51.82
C PRO A 503 -10.34 -76.78 -51.23
N LEU A 504 -9.97 -77.11 -49.98
CA LEU A 504 -10.32 -78.39 -49.36
C LEU A 504 -11.65 -78.33 -48.58
N ASN A 505 -12.34 -77.19 -48.58
CA ASN A 505 -13.57 -76.95 -47.81
C ASN A 505 -14.63 -78.04 -48.01
N GLU A 506 -14.88 -78.44 -49.26
CA GLU A 506 -15.85 -79.50 -49.57
C GLU A 506 -15.37 -80.91 -49.12
N LEU A 507 -14.05 -81.15 -49.15
CA LEU A 507 -13.44 -82.41 -48.70
C LEU A 507 -13.44 -82.52 -47.17
N ILE A 508 -13.17 -81.41 -46.47
CA ILE A 508 -13.25 -81.28 -45.01
C ILE A 508 -14.69 -81.52 -44.56
N ALA A 509 -15.66 -80.84 -45.18
CA ALA A 509 -17.08 -81.01 -44.87
C ALA A 509 -17.57 -82.44 -45.19
N ALA A 510 -17.04 -83.08 -46.25
CA ALA A 510 -17.39 -84.46 -46.59
C ALA A 510 -16.82 -85.49 -45.60
N THR A 511 -15.64 -85.23 -45.02
CA THR A 511 -14.93 -86.14 -44.10
C THR A 511 -15.32 -85.97 -42.63
N ALA A 512 -15.95 -84.86 -42.25
CA ALA A 512 -16.39 -84.56 -40.88
C ALA A 512 -17.25 -85.67 -40.23
N PRO A 513 -17.15 -85.91 -38.90
CA PRO A 513 -18.03 -86.83 -38.19
C PRO A 513 -19.49 -86.35 -38.20
N ARG A 514 -20.47 -87.26 -38.36
CA ARG A 514 -21.90 -86.92 -38.33
C ARG A 514 -22.38 -86.76 -36.87
N LYS A 515 -22.39 -85.53 -36.34
CA LYS A 515 -23.09 -85.19 -35.09
C LYS A 515 -23.78 -83.83 -35.24
N GLY A 516 -25.06 -83.74 -34.86
CA GLY A 516 -25.78 -82.47 -34.64
C GLY A 516 -26.14 -81.66 -35.90
N ALA A 517 -26.73 -80.48 -35.69
CA ALA A 517 -27.62 -79.67 -36.54
C ALA A 517 -27.11 -79.18 -37.93
N GLU A 518 -26.14 -79.82 -38.55
CA GLU A 518 -25.65 -79.51 -39.91
C GLU A 518 -26.00 -80.63 -40.91
N ARG A 519 -27.28 -80.99 -40.98
CA ARG A 519 -27.73 -82.14 -41.80
C ARG A 519 -27.95 -81.81 -43.29
N ASN A 520 -27.57 -80.61 -43.78
CA ASN A 520 -28.19 -80.09 -45.00
C ASN A 520 -27.32 -79.27 -45.96
N GLN A 521 -26.14 -79.74 -46.36
CA GLN A 521 -25.41 -79.10 -47.49
C GLN A 521 -24.88 -80.05 -48.58
N MET A 522 -24.85 -81.38 -48.39
CA MET A 522 -24.32 -82.29 -49.43
C MET A 522 -25.11 -83.60 -49.55
N SER A 523 -25.41 -84.01 -50.78
CA SER A 523 -26.07 -85.29 -51.07
C SER A 523 -25.17 -86.49 -50.75
N GLY A 524 -25.76 -87.62 -50.35
CA GLY A 524 -25.02 -88.83 -49.95
C GLY A 524 -24.11 -89.40 -51.05
N GLY A 525 -24.46 -89.21 -52.32
CA GLY A 525 -23.63 -89.56 -53.47
C GLY A 525 -22.41 -88.63 -53.61
N ASN A 526 -22.62 -87.31 -53.46
CA ASN A 526 -21.54 -86.33 -53.57
C ASN A 526 -20.52 -86.50 -52.44
N ARG A 527 -20.98 -86.79 -51.22
CA ARG A 527 -20.10 -87.04 -50.06
C ARG A 527 -19.22 -88.29 -50.23
N ARG A 528 -19.75 -89.39 -50.78
CA ARG A 528 -18.95 -90.60 -51.09
C ARG A 528 -17.90 -90.32 -52.16
N ARG A 529 -18.26 -89.57 -53.20
CA ARG A 529 -17.34 -89.13 -54.26
C ARG A 529 -16.21 -88.27 -53.69
N LEU A 530 -16.52 -87.26 -52.88
CA LEU A 530 -15.54 -86.38 -52.24
C LEU A 530 -14.66 -87.11 -51.21
N LYS A 531 -15.19 -88.06 -50.43
CA LYS A 531 -14.37 -88.92 -49.57
C LYS A 531 -13.41 -89.82 -50.36
N LYS A 532 -13.79 -90.25 -51.56
CA LYS A 532 -12.92 -91.02 -52.45
C LYS A 532 -11.81 -90.11 -53.00
N LEU A 533 -12.17 -88.91 -53.46
CA LEU A 533 -11.23 -87.87 -53.92
C LEU A 533 -10.22 -87.48 -52.82
N ALA A 534 -10.66 -87.33 -51.56
CA ALA A 534 -9.76 -87.09 -50.42
C ALA A 534 -8.71 -88.20 -50.23
N LYS A 535 -9.06 -89.46 -50.51
CA LYS A 535 -8.12 -90.59 -50.44
C LYS A 535 -7.17 -90.66 -51.64
N GLU A 536 -7.55 -90.09 -52.79
CA GLU A 536 -6.69 -90.02 -53.97
C GLU A 536 -5.50 -89.08 -53.76
N TYR A 537 -5.61 -88.12 -52.83
CA TYR A 537 -4.50 -87.29 -52.41
C TYR A 537 -3.51 -87.99 -51.47
N LEU A 538 -3.77 -89.20 -50.98
CA LEU A 538 -2.80 -89.96 -50.19
C LEU A 538 -1.72 -90.57 -51.09
N ARG A 539 -0.48 -90.61 -50.60
CA ARG A 539 0.58 -91.36 -51.27
C ARG A 539 0.33 -92.87 -51.20
N PRO A 540 0.76 -93.65 -52.22
CA PRO A 540 0.62 -95.10 -52.22
C PRO A 540 1.26 -95.72 -50.96
N GLY A 541 0.49 -96.53 -50.23
CA GLY A 541 0.94 -97.22 -49.01
C GLY A 541 0.75 -96.44 -47.69
N MET A 542 0.34 -95.17 -47.74
CA MET A 542 0.14 -94.36 -46.54
C MET A 542 -1.32 -94.43 -46.04
N HIS A 543 -1.49 -94.51 -44.71
CA HIS A 543 -2.79 -94.49 -44.05
C HIS A 543 -2.89 -93.34 -43.06
N VAL A 544 -3.98 -92.58 -43.11
CA VAL A 544 -4.27 -91.49 -42.18
C VAL A 544 -5.44 -91.90 -41.29
N ALA A 545 -5.20 -91.95 -39.98
CA ALA A 545 -6.19 -92.38 -38.99
C ALA A 545 -7.42 -91.46 -38.94
N ASP A 546 -7.20 -90.15 -38.99
CA ASP A 546 -8.27 -89.14 -39.09
C ASP A 546 -8.05 -88.25 -40.30
N MET A 547 -8.73 -88.60 -41.40
CA MET A 547 -8.69 -87.85 -42.64
C MET A 547 -9.28 -86.43 -42.49
N HIS A 548 -10.23 -86.24 -41.57
CA HIS A 548 -10.86 -84.94 -41.39
C HIS A 548 -9.92 -83.95 -40.67
N ALA A 549 -9.24 -84.40 -39.62
CA ALA A 549 -8.23 -83.61 -38.93
C ALA A 549 -7.07 -83.26 -39.87
N ALA A 550 -6.53 -84.25 -40.60
CA ALA A 550 -5.45 -84.00 -41.56
C ALA A 550 -5.83 -82.99 -42.64
N LEU A 551 -7.03 -83.06 -43.23
CA LEU A 551 -7.46 -82.08 -44.24
C LEU A 551 -7.66 -80.67 -43.65
N LYS A 552 -8.06 -80.55 -42.38
CA LYS A 552 -8.11 -79.25 -41.68
C LYS A 552 -6.72 -78.67 -41.48
N ASP A 553 -5.77 -79.49 -41.04
CA ASP A 553 -4.38 -79.06 -40.86
C ASP A 553 -3.77 -78.61 -42.21
N ILE A 554 -4.04 -79.34 -43.30
CA ILE A 554 -3.59 -78.98 -44.65
C ILE A 554 -4.22 -77.65 -45.11
N GLN A 555 -5.51 -77.44 -44.85
CA GLN A 555 -6.19 -76.19 -45.18
C GLN A 555 -5.62 -75.00 -44.38
N GLN A 556 -5.35 -75.19 -43.09
CA GLN A 556 -4.71 -74.17 -42.26
C GLN A 556 -3.27 -73.89 -42.71
N GLN A 557 -2.49 -74.93 -43.03
CA GLN A 557 -1.15 -74.81 -43.59
C GLN A 557 -1.16 -74.05 -44.92
N ARG A 558 -2.16 -74.31 -45.78
CA ARG A 558 -2.35 -73.59 -47.05
C ARG A 558 -2.63 -72.10 -46.82
N GLU A 559 -3.56 -71.77 -45.92
CA GLU A 559 -3.91 -70.37 -45.61
C GLU A 559 -2.71 -69.61 -45.05
N MET A 560 -1.97 -70.24 -44.13
CA MET A 560 -0.74 -69.67 -43.57
C MET A 560 0.36 -69.53 -44.63
N TRP A 561 0.53 -70.52 -45.51
CA TRP A 561 1.47 -70.43 -46.63
C TRP A 561 1.13 -69.27 -47.57
N GLN A 562 -0.14 -69.08 -47.91
CA GLN A 562 -0.61 -67.96 -48.72
C GLN A 562 -0.42 -66.59 -48.03
N LEU A 563 -0.56 -66.54 -46.70
CA LEU A 563 -0.40 -65.31 -45.92
C LEU A 563 1.04 -64.79 -45.92
N TYR A 564 2.02 -65.71 -45.83
CA TYR A 564 3.44 -65.38 -45.68
C TYR A 564 4.24 -65.46 -46.98
N CYS A 565 3.80 -66.23 -47.97
CA CYS A 565 4.48 -66.29 -49.26
C CYS A 565 4.21 -65.02 -50.09
N THR A 566 5.27 -64.42 -50.63
CA THR A 566 5.20 -63.19 -51.43
C THR A 566 4.88 -63.46 -52.90
N ILE A 567 5.22 -64.67 -53.38
CA ILE A 567 4.97 -65.12 -54.75
C ILE A 567 4.13 -66.40 -54.69
N PRO A 568 2.93 -66.44 -55.30
CA PRO A 568 2.08 -67.64 -55.29
C PRO A 568 2.84 -68.87 -55.80
N SER A 569 3.18 -69.77 -54.88
CA SER A 569 3.93 -70.99 -55.15
C SER A 569 3.37 -72.14 -54.31
N ALA A 570 3.51 -73.36 -54.82
CA ALA A 570 3.08 -74.55 -54.10
C ALA A 570 3.92 -74.72 -52.81
N PRO A 571 3.33 -75.21 -51.70
CA PRO A 571 4.06 -75.48 -50.46
C PRO A 571 5.28 -76.36 -50.65
N GLN A 572 6.44 -75.86 -50.23
CA GLN A 572 7.73 -76.54 -50.32
C GLN A 572 8.44 -76.50 -48.97
N VAL A 573 9.30 -77.49 -48.75
CA VAL A 573 10.01 -77.67 -47.47
C VAL A 573 11.50 -77.52 -47.72
N PRO A 574 12.15 -76.49 -47.14
CA PRO A 574 13.60 -76.36 -47.14
C PRO A 574 14.32 -77.59 -46.57
N SER A 575 15.53 -77.87 -47.04
CA SER A 575 16.39 -78.92 -46.48
C SER A 575 17.07 -78.43 -45.19
N GLY A 576 17.08 -79.25 -44.13
CA GLY A 576 17.74 -78.91 -42.85
C GLY A 576 16.84 -78.32 -41.75
N ILE A 577 15.51 -78.47 -41.88
CA ILE A 577 14.53 -77.88 -40.94
C ILE A 577 14.59 -78.46 -39.53
N ASN A 578 14.90 -79.76 -39.39
CA ASN A 578 15.01 -80.38 -38.06
C ASN A 578 16.16 -79.78 -37.26
N ASP A 579 17.32 -79.61 -37.89
CA ASP A 579 18.50 -79.03 -37.24
C ASP A 579 18.24 -77.56 -36.87
N ALA A 580 17.56 -76.80 -37.74
CA ALA A 580 17.12 -75.43 -37.46
C ALA A 580 16.08 -75.35 -36.34
N LEU A 581 15.17 -76.33 -36.22
CA LEU A 581 14.17 -76.38 -35.15
C LEU A 581 14.82 -76.62 -33.79
N VAL A 582 15.78 -77.54 -33.72
CA VAL A 582 16.55 -77.81 -32.49
C VAL A 582 17.37 -76.58 -32.09
N ALA A 583 18.05 -75.95 -33.06
CA ALA A 583 18.80 -74.71 -32.82
C ALA A 583 17.90 -73.55 -32.36
N TYR A 584 16.70 -73.42 -32.94
CA TYR A 584 15.70 -72.43 -32.53
C TYR A 584 15.20 -72.68 -31.11
N GLN A 585 14.89 -73.93 -30.74
CA GLN A 585 14.43 -74.27 -29.39
C GLN A 585 15.49 -73.93 -28.33
N ALA A 586 16.76 -74.29 -28.59
CA ALA A 586 17.87 -73.92 -27.72
C ALA A 586 18.06 -72.40 -27.63
N PHE A 587 17.96 -71.68 -28.76
CA PHE A 587 18.05 -70.23 -28.81
C PHE A 587 16.94 -69.53 -27.99
N VAL A 588 15.70 -70.00 -28.09
CA VAL A 588 14.57 -69.46 -27.31
C VAL A 588 14.75 -69.74 -25.81
N GLU A 589 15.18 -70.95 -25.43
CA GLU A 589 15.44 -71.30 -24.03
C GLU A 589 16.52 -70.40 -23.40
N ASP A 590 17.60 -70.14 -24.14
CA ASP A 590 18.68 -69.26 -23.69
C ASP A 590 18.24 -67.77 -23.62
N LEU A 591 17.38 -67.32 -24.55
CA LEU A 591 16.76 -65.99 -24.44
C LEU A 591 15.85 -65.87 -23.20
N GLU A 592 15.06 -66.89 -22.88
CA GLU A 592 14.20 -66.91 -21.69
C GLU A 592 15.02 -66.87 -20.40
N ARG A 593 16.16 -67.58 -20.36
CA ARG A 593 17.08 -67.53 -19.20
C ARG A 593 17.65 -66.14 -18.98
N ILE A 594 18.00 -65.41 -20.04
CA ILE A 594 18.43 -64.00 -19.91
C ILE A 594 17.26 -63.12 -19.47
N GLN A 595 16.08 -63.30 -20.08
CA GLN A 595 14.89 -62.47 -19.82
C GLN A 595 14.48 -62.44 -18.34
N GLN A 596 14.69 -63.54 -17.59
CA GLN A 596 14.38 -63.64 -16.16
C GLN A 596 15.21 -62.68 -15.29
N HIS A 597 16.35 -62.22 -15.78
CA HIS A 597 17.28 -61.35 -15.05
C HIS A 597 17.21 -59.88 -15.47
N LEU A 598 16.45 -59.55 -16.52
CA LEU A 598 16.24 -58.17 -16.95
C LEU A 598 15.30 -57.44 -15.99
N ASP A 599 15.25 -56.10 -16.07
CA ASP A 599 14.43 -55.27 -15.20
C ASP A 599 12.96 -55.73 -15.21
N PRO A 600 12.41 -56.20 -14.07
CA PRO A 600 11.04 -56.68 -13.98
C PRO A 600 10.00 -55.56 -14.18
N GLU A 601 10.40 -54.29 -14.04
CA GLU A 601 9.55 -53.12 -14.24
C GLU A 601 9.71 -52.50 -15.65
N SER A 602 10.46 -53.14 -16.54
CA SER A 602 10.61 -52.68 -17.93
C SER A 602 9.30 -52.82 -18.72
N GLU A 603 8.91 -51.77 -19.44
CA GLU A 603 7.79 -51.80 -20.39
C GLU A 603 8.19 -52.40 -21.76
N GLU A 604 9.45 -52.76 -21.95
CA GLU A 604 9.92 -53.29 -23.23
C GLU A 604 9.34 -54.68 -23.52
N PRO A 605 9.05 -55.01 -24.80
CA PRO A 605 8.65 -56.34 -25.18
C PRO A 605 9.72 -57.38 -24.76
N ALA A 606 9.27 -58.57 -24.35
CA ALA A 606 10.16 -59.69 -24.09
C ALA A 606 11.09 -59.95 -25.29
N LEU A 607 12.31 -60.43 -25.04
CA LEU A 607 13.37 -60.59 -26.06
C LEU A 607 12.90 -61.32 -27.32
N ILE A 608 12.00 -62.30 -27.19
CA ILE A 608 11.45 -63.10 -28.31
C ILE A 608 10.53 -62.27 -29.23
N LYS A 609 9.88 -61.23 -28.68
CA LYS A 609 8.93 -60.35 -29.37
C LYS A 609 9.58 -59.08 -29.94
N LEU A 610 10.83 -58.80 -29.58
CA LEU A 610 11.57 -57.69 -30.18
C LEU A 610 11.78 -57.94 -31.67
N SER A 611 11.89 -56.85 -32.44
CA SER A 611 12.30 -57.00 -33.83
C SER A 611 13.71 -57.60 -33.89
N ILE A 612 14.01 -58.34 -34.94
CA ILE A 612 15.33 -58.99 -35.11
C ILE A 612 16.48 -57.95 -35.07
N ILE A 613 16.21 -56.71 -35.51
CA ILE A 613 17.18 -55.61 -35.48
C ILE A 613 17.40 -55.12 -34.03
N GLU A 614 16.33 -54.86 -33.29
CA GLU A 614 16.40 -54.44 -31.88
C GLU A 614 17.00 -55.53 -31.00
N LEU A 615 16.60 -56.79 -31.21
CA LEU A 615 17.15 -57.94 -30.50
C LEU A 615 18.66 -58.06 -30.72
N LYS A 616 19.16 -57.85 -31.94
CA LYS A 616 20.60 -57.86 -32.24
C LYS A 616 21.33 -56.77 -31.46
N LEU A 617 20.81 -55.55 -31.45
CA LEU A 617 21.43 -54.44 -30.71
C LEU A 617 21.41 -54.71 -29.20
N LYS A 618 20.30 -55.26 -28.69
CA LYS A 618 20.14 -55.58 -27.27
C LYS A 618 21.04 -56.74 -26.83
N LEU A 619 21.14 -57.82 -27.61
CA LEU A 619 22.07 -58.94 -27.35
C LEU A 619 23.52 -58.47 -27.33
N ARG A 620 23.89 -57.58 -28.27
CA ARG A 620 25.22 -56.99 -28.29
C ARG A 620 25.50 -56.18 -27.03
N SER A 621 24.58 -55.32 -26.60
CA SER A 621 24.70 -54.58 -25.33
C SER A 621 24.81 -55.52 -24.13
N LEU A 622 24.00 -56.59 -24.07
CA LEU A 622 24.08 -57.60 -23.01
C LEU A 622 25.43 -58.33 -22.98
N ALA A 623 26.07 -58.52 -24.14
CA ALA A 623 27.37 -59.17 -24.26
C ALA A 623 28.56 -58.24 -23.95
N THR A 624 28.45 -56.95 -24.30
CA THR A 624 29.57 -55.99 -24.22
C THR A 624 29.56 -55.10 -22.98
N ASP A 625 28.40 -54.72 -22.48
CA ASP A 625 28.27 -53.64 -21.48
C ASP A 625 28.36 -54.19 -20.05
N THR A 626 29.44 -54.92 -19.78
CA THR A 626 29.61 -55.73 -18.57
C THR A 626 29.92 -54.89 -17.33
N ASP A 627 30.43 -53.67 -17.50
CA ASP A 627 30.76 -52.75 -16.41
C ASP A 627 29.54 -52.36 -15.57
N ALA A 628 28.34 -52.39 -16.16
CA ALA A 628 27.08 -52.13 -15.48
C ALA A 628 26.80 -53.17 -14.36
N LEU A 629 27.36 -54.37 -14.48
CA LEU A 629 27.19 -55.48 -13.54
C LEU A 629 28.24 -55.50 -12.41
N ALA A 630 29.18 -54.55 -12.39
CA ALA A 630 30.13 -54.42 -11.30
C ALA A 630 29.41 -54.07 -9.98
N ASN A 631 29.91 -54.58 -8.85
CA ASN A 631 29.38 -54.33 -7.49
C ASN A 631 27.90 -54.73 -7.28
N LEU A 632 27.36 -55.62 -8.11
CA LEU A 632 25.92 -55.93 -8.14
C LEU A 632 25.35 -56.44 -6.81
N GLY A 633 26.13 -57.20 -6.03
CA GLY A 633 25.72 -57.68 -4.71
C GLY A 633 25.53 -56.55 -3.68
N ASP A 634 26.50 -55.63 -3.60
CA ASP A 634 26.45 -54.49 -2.69
C ASP A 634 25.36 -53.50 -3.12
N ARG A 635 25.26 -53.27 -4.43
CA ARG A 635 24.21 -52.48 -5.10
C ARG A 635 22.80 -52.98 -4.79
N ALA A 636 22.55 -54.28 -4.95
CA ALA A 636 21.26 -54.89 -4.67
C ALA A 636 20.83 -54.71 -3.19
N LEU A 637 21.78 -54.74 -2.25
CA LEU A 637 21.51 -54.51 -0.83
C LEU A 637 21.13 -53.05 -0.55
N VAL A 638 21.84 -52.10 -1.13
CA VAL A 638 21.51 -50.66 -1.01
C VAL A 638 20.19 -50.34 -1.70
N MET A 639 19.92 -50.89 -2.89
CA MET A 639 18.65 -50.73 -3.58
C MET A 639 17.47 -51.37 -2.85
N ALA A 640 17.68 -52.47 -2.13
CA ALA A 640 16.67 -53.02 -1.22
C ALA A 640 16.35 -52.04 -0.08
N ARG A 641 17.37 -51.46 0.57
CA ARG A 641 17.20 -50.44 1.61
C ARG A 641 16.51 -49.18 1.07
N LEU A 642 16.85 -48.72 -0.13
CA LEU A 642 16.20 -47.60 -0.80
C LEU A 642 14.72 -47.90 -1.10
N ARG A 643 14.38 -49.11 -1.57
CA ARG A 643 12.99 -49.53 -1.78
C ARG A 643 12.20 -49.61 -0.47
N ASP A 644 12.77 -50.18 0.59
CA ASP A 644 12.15 -50.24 1.91
C ASP A 644 11.90 -48.85 2.51
N ALA A 645 12.79 -47.90 2.20
CA ALA A 645 12.64 -46.48 2.52
C ALA A 645 11.67 -45.73 1.59
N GLY A 646 11.14 -46.34 0.53
CA GLY A 646 10.24 -45.67 -0.44
C GLY A 646 10.94 -44.78 -1.47
N LEU A 647 12.27 -44.88 -1.59
CA LEU A 647 13.11 -44.09 -2.51
C LEU A 647 13.47 -44.85 -3.79
N GLY A 648 12.90 -46.04 -4.02
CA GLY A 648 13.21 -46.86 -5.19
C GLY A 648 12.88 -46.17 -6.53
N ALA A 649 11.73 -45.49 -6.60
CA ALA A 649 11.35 -44.72 -7.79
C ALA A 649 12.30 -43.54 -8.04
N LEU A 650 12.71 -42.85 -6.97
CA LEU A 650 13.71 -41.78 -7.04
C LEU A 650 15.05 -42.31 -7.55
N ALA A 651 15.54 -43.42 -6.98
CA ALA A 651 16.81 -44.01 -7.40
C ALA A 651 16.83 -44.41 -8.89
N ARG A 652 15.72 -44.96 -9.42
CA ARG A 652 15.58 -45.24 -10.86
C ARG A 652 15.61 -43.96 -11.70
N ASP A 653 14.92 -42.91 -11.27
CA ASP A 653 14.88 -41.63 -11.99
C ASP A 653 16.25 -40.93 -12.00
N LEU A 654 16.97 -40.97 -10.87
CA LEU A 654 18.35 -40.48 -10.77
C LEU A 654 19.33 -41.22 -11.70
N ALA A 655 19.16 -42.55 -11.85
CA ALA A 655 19.96 -43.33 -12.79
C ALA A 655 19.68 -42.96 -14.25
N LYS A 656 18.41 -42.67 -14.57
CA LYS A 656 18.01 -42.19 -15.90
C LYS A 656 18.56 -40.78 -16.22
N LEU A 657 18.71 -39.93 -15.20
CA LEU A 657 19.20 -38.56 -15.31
C LEU A 657 20.73 -38.44 -15.20
N HIS A 658 21.45 -39.52 -14.90
CA HIS A 658 22.89 -39.54 -14.62
C HIS A 658 23.29 -38.51 -13.55
N THR A 659 22.53 -38.43 -12.47
CA THR A 659 22.69 -37.38 -11.47
C THR A 659 24.06 -37.42 -10.80
N ALA A 660 24.78 -36.30 -10.85
CA ALA A 660 26.05 -36.12 -10.15
C ALA A 660 25.87 -36.06 -8.63
N LYS A 661 26.90 -36.46 -7.86
CA LYS A 661 26.86 -36.48 -6.38
C LYS A 661 26.38 -35.17 -5.74
N GLU A 662 26.84 -34.05 -6.29
CA GLU A 662 26.52 -32.69 -5.82
C GLU A 662 25.04 -32.30 -6.00
N HIS A 663 24.30 -33.03 -6.84
CA HIS A 663 22.89 -32.76 -7.13
C HIS A 663 21.92 -33.74 -6.44
N LEU A 664 22.41 -34.80 -5.79
CA LEU A 664 21.55 -35.80 -5.12
C LEU A 664 20.64 -35.18 -4.04
N ALA A 665 21.17 -34.25 -3.25
CA ALA A 665 20.38 -33.55 -2.23
C ALA A 665 19.25 -32.70 -2.85
N LEU A 666 19.53 -32.05 -3.98
CA LEU A 666 18.56 -31.21 -4.68
C LEU A 666 17.42 -32.04 -5.27
N GLU A 667 17.73 -33.17 -5.90
CA GLU A 667 16.73 -34.08 -6.46
C GLU A 667 15.89 -34.76 -5.35
N LEU A 668 16.52 -35.14 -4.23
CA LEU A 668 15.80 -35.64 -3.06
C LEU A 668 14.83 -34.60 -2.50
N ASP A 669 15.26 -33.34 -2.41
CA ASP A 669 14.42 -32.23 -1.95
C ASP A 669 13.24 -32.02 -2.89
N GLN A 670 13.47 -32.02 -4.20
CA GLN A 670 12.42 -31.90 -5.21
C GLN A 670 11.37 -33.02 -5.06
N ALA A 671 11.81 -34.28 -5.01
CA ALA A 671 10.91 -35.41 -4.85
C ALA A 671 10.12 -35.34 -3.54
N TRP A 672 10.77 -34.94 -2.44
CA TRP A 672 10.10 -34.80 -1.14
C TRP A 672 9.08 -33.66 -1.14
N TRP A 673 9.44 -32.47 -1.60
CA TRP A 673 8.52 -31.31 -1.62
C TRP A 673 7.33 -31.52 -2.55
N GLN A 674 7.51 -32.14 -3.72
CA GLN A 674 6.39 -32.48 -4.62
C GLN A 674 5.46 -33.51 -3.99
N SER A 675 6.03 -34.54 -3.36
CA SER A 675 5.25 -35.58 -2.66
C SER A 675 4.54 -35.02 -1.43
N ALA A 676 5.15 -34.07 -0.72
CA ALA A 676 4.54 -33.34 0.39
C ALA A 676 3.37 -32.48 -0.10
N LEU A 677 3.51 -31.76 -1.23
CA LEU A 677 2.41 -31.01 -1.84
C LEU A 677 1.20 -31.90 -2.13
N GLU A 678 1.43 -33.02 -2.82
CA GLU A 678 0.38 -33.97 -3.17
C GLU A 678 -0.28 -34.58 -1.94
N SER A 679 0.52 -34.95 -0.92
CA SER A 679 0.00 -35.47 0.35
C SER A 679 -0.87 -34.45 1.08
N VAL A 680 -0.41 -33.20 1.22
CA VAL A 680 -1.15 -32.14 1.93
C VAL A 680 -2.45 -31.81 1.19
N VAL A 681 -2.39 -31.62 -0.14
CA VAL A 681 -3.56 -31.34 -0.97
C VAL A 681 -4.56 -32.50 -0.98
N SER A 682 -4.09 -33.75 -0.91
CA SER A 682 -4.97 -34.94 -0.83
C SER A 682 -5.73 -35.03 0.50
N ARG A 683 -5.19 -34.46 1.58
CA ARG A 683 -5.82 -34.43 2.92
C ARG A 683 -6.81 -33.27 3.02
N ASP A 684 -6.38 -32.10 2.59
CA ASP A 684 -7.18 -30.88 2.58
C ASP A 684 -7.17 -30.25 1.19
N GLY A 685 -8.18 -30.62 0.38
CA GLY A 685 -8.39 -30.09 -0.96
C GLY A 685 -9.09 -28.74 -0.99
N SER A 686 -9.35 -28.09 0.16
CA SER A 686 -10.10 -26.83 0.21
C SER A 686 -9.45 -25.74 -0.65
N VAL A 687 -8.12 -25.69 -0.70
CA VAL A 687 -7.37 -24.71 -1.52
C VAL A 687 -7.65 -24.86 -3.01
N LEU A 688 -7.87 -26.09 -3.51
CA LEU A 688 -8.18 -26.33 -4.93
C LEU A 688 -9.55 -25.74 -5.34
N GLY A 689 -10.42 -25.46 -4.37
CA GLY A 689 -11.70 -24.78 -4.61
C GLY A 689 -11.56 -23.29 -4.92
N TYR A 690 -10.40 -22.67 -4.63
CA TYR A 690 -10.17 -21.25 -4.83
C TYR A 690 -9.44 -20.99 -6.15
N THR A 691 -10.18 -20.48 -7.13
CA THR A 691 -9.57 -19.95 -8.37
C THR A 691 -9.13 -18.50 -8.19
N ALA A 692 -8.17 -18.03 -9.00
CA ALA A 692 -7.76 -16.62 -9.01
C ALA A 692 -8.94 -15.65 -9.16
N HIS A 693 -9.92 -16.01 -9.98
CA HIS A 693 -11.15 -15.23 -10.16
C HIS A 693 -12.02 -15.22 -8.88
N GLN A 694 -12.17 -16.36 -8.20
CA GLN A 694 -12.92 -16.44 -6.96
C GLN A 694 -12.28 -15.62 -5.84
N ILE A 695 -10.95 -15.66 -5.71
CA ILE A 695 -10.22 -14.89 -4.70
C ILE A 695 -10.37 -13.39 -4.99
N ALA A 696 -10.22 -12.97 -6.26
CA ALA A 696 -10.44 -11.59 -6.67
C ALA A 696 -11.87 -11.11 -6.38
N ALA A 697 -12.87 -11.97 -6.62
CA ALA A 697 -14.27 -11.68 -6.30
C ALA A 697 -14.51 -11.54 -4.80
N ASN A 698 -13.89 -12.39 -3.97
CA ASN A 698 -13.95 -12.31 -2.52
C ASN A 698 -13.30 -11.01 -2.00
N GLU A 699 -12.11 -10.66 -2.51
CA GLU A 699 -11.43 -9.39 -2.19
C GLU A 699 -12.31 -8.17 -2.58
N LEU A 700 -12.94 -8.20 -3.75
CA LEU A 700 -13.84 -7.12 -4.21
C LEU A 700 -15.10 -7.03 -3.35
N ARG A 701 -15.70 -8.16 -2.98
CA ARG A 701 -16.85 -8.23 -2.07
C ARG A 701 -16.50 -7.63 -0.70
N PHE A 702 -15.34 -7.96 -0.16
CA PHE A 702 -14.86 -7.36 1.10
C PHE A 702 -14.67 -5.84 0.97
N ARG A 703 -14.04 -5.36 -0.10
CA ARG A 703 -13.89 -3.91 -0.35
C ARG A 703 -15.25 -3.20 -0.39
N ALA A 704 -16.20 -3.76 -1.13
CA ALA A 704 -17.54 -3.20 -1.25
C ALA A 704 -18.32 -3.22 0.08
N ALA A 705 -18.24 -4.32 0.83
CA ALA A 705 -18.86 -4.44 2.15
C ALA A 705 -18.25 -3.46 3.16
N TYR A 706 -16.93 -3.28 3.14
CA TYR A 706 -16.23 -2.31 3.98
C TYR A 706 -16.60 -0.86 3.63
N GLU A 707 -16.63 -0.52 2.35
CA GLU A 707 -17.06 0.81 1.88
C GLU A 707 -18.50 1.11 2.31
N ALA A 708 -19.40 0.13 2.22
CA ALA A 708 -20.75 0.24 2.74
C ALA A 708 -20.79 0.45 4.27
N GLN A 709 -19.91 -0.22 5.04
CA GLN A 709 -19.80 -0.01 6.49
C GLN A 709 -19.37 1.42 6.82
N ILE A 710 -18.35 1.96 6.14
CA ILE A 710 -17.91 3.35 6.33
C ILE A 710 -19.02 4.34 5.98
N ALA A 711 -19.70 4.14 4.85
CA ALA A 711 -20.81 5.00 4.43
C ALA A 711 -21.98 5.01 5.44
N VAL A 712 -22.21 3.89 6.12
CA VAL A 712 -23.25 3.79 7.17
C VAL A 712 -22.77 4.24 8.55
N GLY A 713 -21.46 4.28 8.80
CA GLY A 713 -20.90 4.80 10.05
C GLY A 713 -21.40 6.22 10.35
N ALA A 714 -21.31 7.13 9.37
CA ALA A 714 -21.80 8.50 9.52
C ALA A 714 -23.31 8.57 9.81
N LYS A 715 -24.11 7.75 9.12
CA LYS A 715 -25.55 7.68 9.36
C LYS A 715 -25.88 7.14 10.75
N THR A 716 -25.07 6.21 11.26
CA THR A 716 -25.23 5.62 12.60
C THR A 716 -25.04 6.68 13.68
N VAL A 717 -23.98 7.49 13.58
CA VAL A 717 -23.74 8.62 14.48
C VAL A 717 -24.87 9.65 14.37
N ALA A 718 -25.32 9.96 13.14
CA ALA A 718 -26.41 10.91 12.94
C ALA A 718 -27.75 10.43 13.54
N HIS A 719 -28.04 9.13 13.41
CA HIS A 719 -29.25 8.52 13.98
C HIS A 719 -29.23 8.54 15.51
N GLU A 720 -28.09 8.22 16.12
CA GLU A 720 -27.94 8.27 17.58
C GLU A 720 -28.15 9.69 18.13
N LEU A 721 -27.60 10.71 17.45
CA LEU A 721 -27.85 12.11 17.80
C LEU A 721 -29.32 12.52 17.59
N SER A 722 -30.00 11.98 16.57
CA SER A 722 -31.45 12.18 16.35
C SER A 722 -32.28 11.62 17.51
N MET A 723 -31.92 10.44 18.02
CA MET A 723 -32.61 9.82 19.15
C MET A 723 -32.48 10.69 20.41
N ARG A 724 -31.26 11.18 20.69
CA ARG A 724 -31.02 12.11 21.82
C ARG A 724 -31.76 13.43 21.65
N TRP A 725 -31.75 13.99 20.44
CA TRP A 725 -32.50 15.19 20.12
C TRP A 725 -33.99 15.03 20.38
N LYS A 726 -34.60 13.95 19.87
CA LYS A 726 -36.04 13.64 20.08
C LYS A 726 -36.36 13.39 21.56
N ALA A 727 -35.51 12.67 22.28
CA ALA A 727 -35.66 12.45 23.72
C ALA A 727 -35.55 13.76 24.52
N GLY A 728 -34.62 14.64 24.14
CA GLY A 728 -34.47 15.98 24.71
C GLY A 728 -35.69 16.86 24.46
N LEU A 729 -36.22 16.88 23.23
CA LEU A 729 -37.43 17.62 22.90
C LEU A 729 -38.66 17.14 23.69
N ALA A 730 -38.77 15.82 23.90
CA ALA A 730 -39.87 15.24 24.67
C ALA A 730 -39.76 15.55 26.18
N SER A 731 -38.56 15.67 26.72
CA SER A 731 -38.31 15.91 28.15
C SER A 731 -38.29 17.40 28.53
N ALA A 732 -37.92 18.29 27.62
CA ALA A 732 -37.70 19.72 27.90
C ALA A 732 -38.32 20.66 26.83
N SER A 733 -39.65 20.67 26.72
CA SER A 733 -40.37 21.47 25.71
C SER A 733 -40.21 22.99 25.87
N ALA A 734 -40.06 23.48 27.11
CA ALA A 734 -39.83 24.90 27.40
C ALA A 734 -38.44 25.36 26.89
N GLU A 735 -37.41 24.55 27.13
CA GLU A 735 -36.05 24.80 26.63
C GLU A 735 -35.99 24.76 25.10
N ALA A 736 -36.70 23.82 24.47
CA ALA A 736 -36.82 23.77 23.01
C ALA A 736 -37.42 25.07 22.43
N SER A 737 -38.41 25.65 23.11
CA SER A 737 -39.02 26.92 22.71
C SER A 737 -38.06 28.10 22.90
N ALA A 738 -37.30 28.13 24.00
CA ALA A 738 -36.27 29.14 24.24
C ALA A 738 -35.14 29.08 23.21
N LEU A 739 -34.66 27.87 22.88
CA LEU A 739 -33.67 27.67 21.82
C LEU A 739 -34.20 28.13 20.46
N LYS A 740 -35.48 27.88 20.16
CA LYS A 740 -36.10 28.34 18.91
C LYS A 740 -36.17 29.87 18.82
N GLU A 741 -36.54 30.56 19.90
CA GLU A 741 -36.55 32.03 19.92
C GLU A 741 -35.12 32.59 19.81
N LEU A 742 -34.14 31.99 20.48
CA LEU A 742 -32.73 32.36 20.32
C LEU A 742 -32.30 32.21 18.86
N LEU A 743 -32.55 31.07 18.22
CA LEU A 743 -32.14 30.86 16.83
C LEU A 743 -32.88 31.78 15.83
N ARG A 744 -34.02 32.37 16.20
CA ARG A 744 -34.76 33.33 15.36
C ARG A 744 -34.05 34.68 15.23
N THR A 745 -33.18 35.04 16.17
CA THR A 745 -32.36 36.27 16.11
C THR A 745 -31.28 36.20 15.01
N ARG A 746 -31.00 35.01 14.46
CA ARG A 746 -29.91 34.71 13.52
C ARG A 746 -28.51 34.87 14.10
N THR A 747 -28.39 35.01 15.42
CA THR A 747 -27.12 35.08 16.15
C THR A 747 -27.19 34.18 17.37
N ALA A 748 -26.11 33.46 17.66
CA ALA A 748 -26.02 32.59 18.84
C ALA A 748 -24.56 32.42 19.23
N SER A 749 -24.30 32.28 20.53
CA SER A 749 -23.03 31.84 21.10
C SER A 749 -23.21 30.52 21.84
N VAL A 750 -22.11 29.80 22.08
CA VAL A 750 -22.15 28.52 22.80
C VAL A 750 -22.75 28.71 24.20
N ALA A 751 -22.36 29.78 24.90
CA ALA A 751 -22.93 30.15 26.19
C ALA A 751 -24.45 30.43 26.12
N ALA A 752 -24.91 31.17 25.11
CA ALA A 752 -26.33 31.47 24.95
C ALA A 752 -27.17 30.22 24.65
N VAL A 753 -26.67 29.32 23.79
CA VAL A 753 -27.34 28.04 23.48
C VAL A 753 -27.39 27.15 24.72
N THR A 754 -26.29 27.06 25.47
CA THR A 754 -26.21 26.27 26.71
C THR A 754 -27.16 26.81 27.77
N ALA A 755 -27.29 28.13 27.91
CA ALA A 755 -28.21 28.76 28.85
C ALA A 755 -29.68 28.61 28.44
N ALA A 756 -29.99 28.70 27.14
CA ALA A 756 -31.35 28.58 26.63
C ALA A 756 -31.88 27.14 26.66
N ALA A 757 -31.03 26.14 26.42
CA ALA A 757 -31.41 24.74 26.43
C ALA A 757 -30.34 23.78 26.99
N PRO A 758 -30.11 23.78 28.31
CA PRO A 758 -29.18 22.85 28.96
C PRO A 758 -29.43 21.38 28.62
N ALA A 759 -30.68 20.91 28.64
CA ALA A 759 -31.03 19.51 28.40
C ALA A 759 -30.81 19.06 26.94
N LEU A 760 -30.79 20.02 25.99
CA LEU A 760 -30.56 19.75 24.56
C LEU A 760 -29.08 19.84 24.17
N THR A 761 -28.22 20.33 25.06
CA THR A 761 -26.81 20.63 24.79
C THR A 761 -26.03 19.39 24.33
N ALA A 762 -26.34 18.20 24.84
CA ALA A 762 -25.70 16.96 24.38
C ALA A 762 -26.03 16.57 22.92
N ALA A 763 -27.16 17.06 22.39
CA ALA A 763 -27.59 16.79 21.02
C ALA A 763 -27.25 17.94 20.04
N THR A 764 -27.17 19.18 20.53
CA THR A 764 -26.91 20.38 19.72
C THR A 764 -25.45 20.86 19.76
N LEU A 765 -24.74 20.60 20.86
CA LEU A 765 -23.34 20.93 21.09
C LEU A 765 -22.54 19.68 21.54
N PRO A 766 -22.55 18.57 20.77
CA PRO A 766 -21.86 17.35 21.15
C PRO A 766 -20.33 17.50 21.06
N ALA A 767 -19.83 18.20 20.03
CA ALA A 767 -18.45 18.64 19.93
C ALA A 767 -18.38 20.16 19.75
N VAL A 768 -17.51 20.84 20.50
CA VAL A 768 -17.31 22.30 20.40
C VAL A 768 -15.88 22.58 19.96
N LEU A 769 -15.72 23.35 18.88
CA LEU A 769 -14.46 23.78 18.29
C LEU A 769 -14.18 25.23 18.71
N VAL A 770 -13.07 25.48 19.41
CA VAL A 770 -12.74 26.81 19.94
C VAL A 770 -11.23 27.02 20.03
N SER A 771 -10.76 28.26 19.92
CA SER A 771 -9.37 28.61 20.27
C SER A 771 -9.19 28.58 21.78
N GLN A 772 -8.04 28.10 22.26
CA GLN A 772 -7.74 28.08 23.69
C GLN A 772 -7.84 29.46 24.34
N PHE A 773 -7.51 30.52 23.59
CA PHE A 773 -7.55 31.90 24.09
C PHE A 773 -8.98 32.45 24.22
N SER A 774 -9.95 31.87 23.53
CA SER A 774 -11.35 32.33 23.54
C SER A 774 -12.23 31.54 24.50
N ILE A 775 -11.72 30.47 25.11
CA ILE A 775 -12.51 29.60 26.01
C ILE A 775 -13.20 30.38 27.14
N PRO A 776 -12.53 31.28 27.89
CA PRO A 776 -13.17 32.02 28.97
C PRO A 776 -14.36 32.89 28.50
N ALA A 777 -14.28 33.43 27.28
CA ALA A 777 -15.32 34.28 26.72
C ALA A 777 -16.49 33.48 26.12
N GLU A 778 -16.20 32.34 25.49
CA GLU A 778 -17.18 31.55 24.74
C GLU A 778 -17.89 30.48 25.57
N LEU A 779 -17.21 29.94 26.59
CA LEU A 779 -17.70 28.82 27.40
C LEU A 779 -17.97 29.25 28.85
N PRO A 780 -19.13 28.88 29.42
CA PRO A 780 -19.38 29.15 30.82
C PRO A 780 -18.39 28.40 31.72
N ALA A 781 -18.08 28.96 32.89
CA ALA A 781 -17.19 28.33 33.88
C ALA A 781 -17.65 26.94 34.34
N ALA A 782 -18.96 26.69 34.29
CA ALA A 782 -19.56 25.40 34.65
C ALA A 782 -19.64 24.39 33.48
N ALA A 783 -19.13 24.73 32.28
CA ALA A 783 -19.12 23.79 31.16
C ALA A 783 -18.25 22.57 31.48
N ALA A 784 -18.78 21.38 31.20
CA ALA A 784 -18.06 20.12 31.38
C ALA A 784 -18.09 19.29 30.09
N PHE A 785 -16.95 18.67 29.80
CA PHE A 785 -16.69 17.79 28.67
C PHE A 785 -16.07 16.49 29.19
N ASP A 786 -16.30 15.40 28.48
CA ASP A 786 -15.67 14.13 28.81
C ASP A 786 -14.21 14.13 28.36
N THR A 787 -13.96 14.64 27.15
CA THR A 787 -12.65 14.62 26.50
C THR A 787 -12.32 15.98 25.90
N VAL A 788 -11.08 16.43 26.08
CA VAL A 788 -10.50 17.54 25.32
C VAL A 788 -9.49 17.01 24.30
N LEU A 789 -9.67 17.39 23.04
CA LEU A 789 -8.71 17.17 21.96
C LEU A 789 -7.96 18.47 21.70
N ILE A 790 -6.64 18.48 21.88
CA ILE A 790 -5.81 19.65 21.61
C ILE A 790 -5.05 19.39 20.32
N LEU A 791 -5.39 20.10 19.26
CA LEU A 791 -4.74 20.03 17.96
C LEU A 791 -3.63 21.07 17.89
N ASP A 792 -2.60 20.79 17.08
CA ASP A 792 -1.40 21.64 17.00
C ASP A 792 -0.72 21.86 18.36
N ALA A 793 -0.80 20.85 19.22
CA ALA A 793 -0.39 20.90 20.62
C ALA A 793 1.10 21.18 20.83
N ALA A 794 1.94 20.94 19.82
CA ALA A 794 3.36 21.30 19.88
C ALA A 794 3.58 22.83 19.83
N GLY A 795 2.62 23.61 19.32
CA GLY A 795 2.68 25.06 19.25
C GLY A 795 2.06 25.81 20.43
N THR A 796 1.62 25.11 21.48
CA THR A 796 0.92 25.71 22.63
C THR A 796 1.39 25.10 23.94
N THR A 797 1.05 25.74 25.06
CA THR A 797 1.51 25.32 26.40
C THR A 797 0.37 24.84 27.30
N ILE A 798 0.72 24.33 28.47
CA ILE A 798 -0.26 23.92 29.49
C ILE A 798 -1.04 25.14 29.98
N ALA A 799 -0.37 26.26 30.24
CA ALA A 799 -1.00 27.45 30.79
C ALA A 799 -2.04 28.04 29.81
N GLU A 800 -1.72 28.07 28.52
CA GLU A 800 -2.64 28.52 27.46
C GLU A 800 -3.87 27.61 27.34
N ASN A 801 -3.71 26.30 27.56
CA ASN A 801 -4.79 25.31 27.46
C ASN A 801 -5.48 25.00 28.79
N LEU A 802 -5.07 25.64 29.90
CA LEU A 802 -5.57 25.37 31.23
C LEU A 802 -7.10 25.53 31.36
N PRO A 803 -7.74 26.55 30.75
CA PRO A 803 -9.21 26.65 30.73
C PRO A 803 -9.91 25.42 30.13
N ALA A 804 -9.29 24.79 29.13
CA ALA A 804 -9.81 23.56 28.51
C ALA A 804 -9.63 22.35 29.42
N LEU A 805 -8.43 22.20 30.00
CA LEU A 805 -8.07 21.09 30.88
C LEU A 805 -8.92 21.06 32.16
N LYS A 806 -9.30 22.23 32.69
CA LYS A 806 -10.21 22.34 33.85
C LYS A 806 -11.63 21.85 33.57
N ARG A 807 -12.06 21.86 32.31
CA ARG A 807 -13.42 21.51 31.88
C ARG A 807 -13.53 20.09 31.32
N ALA A 808 -12.46 19.28 31.37
CA ALA A 808 -12.43 17.94 30.79
C ALA A 808 -11.87 16.90 31.77
N ASN A 809 -12.24 15.63 31.56
CA ASN A 809 -11.74 14.50 32.35
C ASN A 809 -10.57 13.75 31.68
N GLN A 810 -10.45 13.86 30.36
CA GLN A 810 -9.46 13.19 29.52
C GLN A 810 -8.84 14.18 28.56
N VAL A 811 -7.53 14.08 28.29
CA VAL A 811 -6.82 14.86 27.26
C VAL A 811 -6.20 13.96 26.20
N VAL A 812 -6.44 14.27 24.94
CA VAL A 812 -5.70 13.68 23.82
C VAL A 812 -5.10 14.82 23.00
N VAL A 813 -3.77 14.81 22.85
CA VAL A 813 -3.07 15.89 22.14
C VAL A 813 -2.50 15.41 20.82
N PHE A 814 -2.64 16.20 19.76
CA PHE A 814 -2.10 15.95 18.44
C PHE A 814 -1.05 17.02 18.13
N GLY A 815 0.18 16.61 17.85
CA GLY A 815 1.27 17.56 17.61
C GLY A 815 2.46 16.97 16.88
N ASP A 816 3.27 17.88 16.33
CA ASP A 816 4.52 17.59 15.66
C ASP A 816 5.60 18.60 16.10
N ASP A 817 6.52 18.10 16.92
CA ASP A 817 7.62 18.89 17.50
C ASP A 817 8.78 19.10 16.51
N ALA A 818 8.70 18.60 15.27
CA ALA A 818 9.67 18.95 14.23
C ALA A 818 9.34 20.30 13.56
N ILE A 819 8.07 20.70 13.58
CA ILE A 819 7.55 21.84 12.80
C ILE A 819 6.87 22.93 13.64
N ALA A 820 6.56 22.67 14.92
CA ALA A 820 5.89 23.65 15.80
C ALA A 820 6.50 23.73 17.20
N ALA A 821 6.58 24.94 17.76
CA ALA A 821 7.01 25.22 19.13
C ALA A 821 6.17 26.37 19.73
N PRO A 822 6.05 26.47 21.07
CA PRO A 822 5.25 27.51 21.74
C PRO A 822 5.98 28.86 21.78
N THR A 823 6.28 29.44 20.61
CA THR A 823 7.01 30.71 20.47
C THR A 823 6.17 31.94 20.84
N GLY A 824 4.84 31.80 20.87
CA GLY A 824 3.91 32.87 21.22
C GLY A 824 3.78 33.95 20.13
N PHE A 825 3.24 35.10 20.50
CA PHE A 825 3.09 36.27 19.62
C PHE A 825 3.17 37.56 20.42
N GLU A 826 3.49 38.66 19.74
CA GLU A 826 3.41 40.01 20.30
C GLU A 826 2.07 40.65 19.93
N ILE A 827 1.42 41.37 20.85
CA ILE A 827 0.18 42.10 20.53
C ILE A 827 0.51 43.39 19.77
N GLU A 828 1.47 44.17 20.28
CA GLU A 828 1.81 45.48 19.71
C GLU A 828 2.62 45.38 18.40
N ASN A 829 2.59 46.46 17.63
CA ASN A 829 3.48 46.67 16.50
C ASN A 829 4.70 47.49 16.94
N ARG A 830 5.88 46.88 16.89
CA ARG A 830 7.17 47.52 17.19
C ARG A 830 8.12 47.41 15.99
N PRO A 831 9.03 48.39 15.77
CA PRO A 831 10.06 48.30 14.73
C PRO A 831 10.98 47.09 14.92
N THR A 832 11.26 46.74 16.17
CA THR A 832 12.07 45.59 16.56
C THR A 832 11.26 44.70 17.50
N PRO A 833 11.06 43.41 17.17
CA PRO A 833 10.44 42.45 18.09
C PRO A 833 11.24 42.31 19.39
N ILE A 834 10.54 42.12 20.50
CA ILE A 834 11.11 41.84 21.83
C ILE A 834 11.32 40.32 21.98
N GLY A 835 10.38 39.52 21.47
CA GLY A 835 10.36 38.07 21.65
C GLY A 835 9.86 37.62 23.03
N ARG A 836 9.66 36.32 23.20
CA ARG A 836 9.21 35.71 24.46
C ARG A 836 10.40 35.50 25.40
N GLU A 837 10.34 36.02 26.63
CA GLU A 837 11.43 35.87 27.61
C GLU A 837 11.49 34.49 28.27
N ILE A 838 10.34 33.80 28.37
CA ILE A 838 10.23 32.52 29.07
C ILE A 838 10.20 31.37 28.06
N GLU A 839 11.19 30.50 28.11
CA GLU A 839 11.19 29.23 27.38
C GLU A 839 10.29 28.22 28.12
N VAL A 840 9.31 27.66 27.41
CA VAL A 840 8.29 26.77 28.00
C VAL A 840 8.14 25.50 27.18
N GLU A 841 7.97 24.37 27.88
CA GLU A 841 7.67 23.08 27.27
C GLU A 841 6.26 23.07 26.62
N SER A 842 6.14 22.49 25.43
CA SER A 842 4.84 22.35 24.77
C SER A 842 3.93 21.37 25.51
N ILE A 843 2.61 21.58 25.46
CA ILE A 843 1.65 20.64 26.06
C ILE A 843 1.73 19.26 25.40
N PHE A 844 2.12 19.19 24.12
CA PHE A 844 2.38 17.93 23.42
C PHE A 844 3.47 17.10 24.10
N ASN A 845 4.66 17.69 24.32
CA ASN A 845 5.78 17.01 24.94
C ASN A 845 5.49 16.64 26.40
N HIS A 846 4.79 17.51 27.12
CA HIS A 846 4.40 17.25 28.50
C HIS A 846 3.44 16.05 28.61
N VAL A 847 2.37 16.01 27.80
CA VAL A 847 1.41 14.89 27.78
C VAL A 847 2.08 13.60 27.30
N ARG A 848 2.95 13.67 26.29
CA ARG A 848 3.75 12.54 25.82
C ARG A 848 4.61 11.95 26.92
N ARG A 849 5.26 12.80 27.73
CA ARG A 849 6.10 12.37 28.86
C ARG A 849 5.27 11.71 29.96
N VAL A 850 4.12 12.30 30.31
CA VAL A 850 3.30 11.84 31.43
C VAL A 850 2.52 10.56 31.09
N PHE A 851 1.87 10.54 29.93
CA PHE A 851 0.92 9.48 29.55
C PHE A 851 1.41 8.54 28.45
N GLY A 852 2.48 8.88 27.73
CA GLY A 852 2.94 8.17 26.55
C GLY A 852 2.31 8.67 25.25
N ALA A 853 2.73 8.10 24.12
CA ALA A 853 2.30 8.52 22.79
C ALA A 853 2.14 7.37 21.79
N GLU A 854 1.17 7.53 20.89
CA GLU A 854 1.09 6.79 19.62
C GLU A 854 1.72 7.64 18.50
N VAL A 855 2.29 6.99 17.48
CA VAL A 855 2.97 7.68 16.37
C VAL A 855 2.32 7.28 15.06
N LEU A 856 1.77 8.25 14.33
CA LEU A 856 1.24 8.04 12.98
C LEU A 856 2.42 8.00 11.99
N ARG A 857 2.73 6.83 11.44
CA ARG A 857 3.93 6.62 10.60
C ARG A 857 3.66 6.49 9.11
N LYS A 858 2.48 6.04 8.71
CA LYS A 858 2.16 5.75 7.31
C LYS A 858 1.70 7.01 6.59
N SER A 859 2.47 7.45 5.60
CA SER A 859 2.09 8.59 4.78
C SER A 859 1.02 8.20 3.75
N TYR A 860 -0.02 9.03 3.65
CA TYR A 860 -1.10 8.92 2.67
C TYR A 860 -1.03 9.99 1.59
N ARG A 861 0.10 10.72 1.47
CA ARG A 861 0.30 11.67 0.37
C ARG A 861 0.38 10.91 -0.95
N THR A 862 -0.40 11.35 -1.93
CA THR A 862 -0.58 10.67 -3.23
C THR A 862 0.46 11.08 -4.27
N THR A 863 1.19 12.16 -4.02
CA THR A 863 2.17 12.77 -4.92
C THR A 863 3.60 12.41 -4.54
N SER A 864 4.50 12.46 -5.52
CA SER A 864 5.93 12.21 -5.31
C SER A 864 6.47 13.14 -4.23
N GLN A 865 7.22 12.59 -3.29
CA GLN A 865 7.93 13.37 -2.29
C GLN A 865 9.39 13.48 -2.71
N ALA A 866 9.72 14.41 -3.61
CA ALA A 866 11.08 14.59 -4.08
C ALA A 866 12.08 15.01 -2.98
N LEU A 867 11.57 15.40 -1.80
CA LEU A 867 12.35 15.60 -0.59
C LEU A 867 11.91 14.68 0.55
N GLY A 868 11.08 13.65 0.29
CA GLY A 868 10.54 12.76 1.31
C GLY A 868 11.66 12.10 2.12
N ASP A 869 12.65 11.55 1.43
CA ASP A 869 13.83 10.94 2.07
C ASP A 869 14.68 11.96 2.83
N LEU A 870 14.91 13.16 2.25
CA LEU A 870 15.63 14.23 2.93
C LEU A 870 14.88 14.66 4.21
N ILE A 871 13.59 14.94 4.10
CA ILE A 871 12.73 15.38 5.20
C ILE A 871 12.71 14.31 6.29
N ASN A 872 12.53 13.06 5.91
CA ASN A 872 12.40 11.95 6.85
C ASN A 872 13.73 11.63 7.53
N ARG A 873 14.85 11.70 6.82
CA ARG A 873 16.20 11.58 7.39
C ARG A 873 16.50 12.72 8.36
N GLU A 874 16.32 13.96 7.92
CA GLU A 874 16.76 15.14 8.66
C GLU A 874 15.84 15.50 9.83
N PHE A 875 14.52 15.37 9.69
CA PHE A 875 13.57 15.85 10.71
C PHE A 875 12.88 14.72 11.47
N TYR A 876 12.80 13.52 10.91
CA TYR A 876 11.98 12.43 11.49
C TYR A 876 12.72 11.12 11.75
N GLN A 877 14.04 11.07 11.56
CA GLN A 877 14.88 9.88 11.83
C GLN A 877 14.42 8.61 11.06
N ASN A 878 14.01 8.78 9.80
CA ASN A 878 13.49 7.70 8.93
C ASN A 878 12.27 6.96 9.52
N ARG A 879 11.48 7.63 10.37
CA ARG A 879 10.29 7.04 11.02
C ARG A 879 9.04 7.07 10.15
N ILE A 880 8.99 7.94 9.13
CA ILE A 880 7.87 8.01 8.19
C ILE A 880 8.01 6.88 7.17
N GLN A 881 6.90 6.18 6.90
CA GLN A 881 6.79 5.15 5.89
C GLN A 881 6.15 5.76 4.64
N PHE A 882 6.94 5.90 3.58
CA PHE A 882 6.49 6.38 2.28
C PHE A 882 6.40 5.24 1.28
N VAL A 883 5.38 5.32 0.44
CA VAL A 883 5.32 4.52 -0.78
C VAL A 883 5.59 5.48 -1.94
N PRO A 884 6.59 5.21 -2.79
CA PRO A 884 6.89 6.09 -3.91
C PRO A 884 5.77 6.02 -4.96
N SER A 885 5.57 7.11 -5.69
CA SER A 885 4.52 7.20 -6.72
C SER A 885 4.96 6.62 -8.07
N ALA A 886 4.01 6.32 -8.95
CA ALA A 886 4.33 5.86 -10.30
C ALA A 886 5.09 6.91 -11.11
N ALA A 887 4.78 8.20 -10.90
CA ALA A 887 5.47 9.32 -11.53
C ALA A 887 6.96 9.38 -11.14
N GLU A 888 7.26 9.13 -9.86
CA GLU A 888 8.62 9.09 -9.33
C GLU A 888 9.44 7.94 -9.95
N TYR A 889 8.83 6.76 -10.10
CA TYR A 889 9.43 5.63 -10.81
C TYR A 889 9.72 5.92 -12.29
N GLN A 890 8.88 6.75 -12.92
CA GLN A 890 9.06 7.24 -14.30
C GLN A 890 10.08 8.38 -14.41
N GLY A 891 10.66 8.83 -13.29
CA GLY A 891 11.67 9.88 -13.24
C GLY A 891 11.11 11.31 -13.21
N GLU A 892 9.80 11.48 -13.02
CA GLU A 892 9.22 12.81 -12.76
C GLU A 892 9.64 13.30 -11.36
N ARG A 893 10.01 14.58 -11.27
CA ARG A 893 10.54 15.19 -10.05
C ARG A 893 9.60 16.26 -9.52
N SER A 894 9.21 16.13 -8.25
CA SER A 894 8.48 17.17 -7.51
C SER A 894 9.38 18.20 -6.82
N PHE A 895 10.71 18.14 -7.02
CA PHE A 895 11.67 19.14 -6.56
C PHE A 895 12.39 19.73 -7.77
N VAL A 896 12.34 21.05 -7.89
CA VAL A 896 13.03 21.81 -8.95
C VAL A 896 13.97 22.79 -8.30
N LEU A 897 15.24 22.81 -8.72
CA LEU A 897 16.18 23.86 -8.39
C LEU A 897 16.34 24.77 -9.60
N ASP A 898 15.90 26.02 -9.48
CA ASP A 898 16.07 27.08 -10.49
C ASP A 898 17.27 27.95 -10.10
N LEU A 899 18.39 27.74 -10.80
CA LEU A 899 19.65 28.46 -10.56
C LEU A 899 19.73 29.72 -11.41
N VAL A 900 19.76 30.88 -10.73
CA VAL A 900 19.96 32.18 -11.34
C VAL A 900 21.46 32.43 -11.51
N LEU A 901 21.95 32.29 -12.75
CA LEU A 901 23.37 32.42 -13.08
C LEU A 901 23.76 33.83 -13.52
N GLU A 902 22.82 34.61 -14.03
CA GLU A 902 23.02 35.99 -14.49
C GLU A 902 22.73 37.00 -13.37
N ASP A 903 23.53 38.07 -13.29
CA ASP A 903 23.39 39.14 -12.27
C ASP A 903 23.24 38.64 -10.81
N ASN A 904 23.87 37.50 -10.50
CA ASN A 904 23.77 36.80 -9.22
C ASN A 904 24.79 37.26 -8.16
N ARG A 905 25.43 38.42 -8.38
CA ARG A 905 26.43 39.00 -7.49
C ARG A 905 26.00 40.37 -6.98
N ALA A 906 26.31 40.64 -5.71
CA ALA A 906 26.16 41.95 -5.11
C ALA A 906 27.03 42.99 -5.85
N LYS A 907 26.43 44.16 -6.14
CA LYS A 907 27.11 45.29 -6.81
C LYS A 907 27.98 46.11 -5.86
N THR A 908 27.82 45.92 -4.54
CA THR A 908 28.55 46.63 -3.48
C THR A 908 28.98 45.66 -2.38
N THR A 909 29.87 46.09 -1.49
CA THR A 909 30.34 45.34 -0.32
C THR A 909 29.68 45.78 0.99
N ILE A 910 28.58 46.54 0.91
CA ILE A 910 27.85 47.00 2.09
C ILE A 910 27.18 45.79 2.75
N GLU A 911 27.05 45.82 4.08
CA GLU A 911 26.30 44.80 4.81
C GLU A 911 24.85 44.68 4.27
N GLY A 912 24.39 43.46 4.04
CA GLY A 912 23.10 43.20 3.38
C GLY A 912 23.09 43.36 1.86
N ALA A 913 24.20 43.75 1.20
CA ALA A 913 24.23 43.89 -0.27
C ALA A 913 24.04 42.56 -1.04
N THR A 914 24.24 41.43 -0.37
CA THR A 914 23.97 40.08 -0.89
C THR A 914 22.52 39.63 -0.64
N GLU A 915 21.75 40.37 0.16
CA GLU A 915 20.35 40.07 0.47
C GLU A 915 19.43 40.67 -0.61
N SER A 916 18.48 39.86 -1.08
CA SER A 916 17.46 40.23 -2.06
C SER A 916 18.03 40.79 -3.38
N LEU A 917 18.85 40.02 -4.12
CA LEU A 917 19.31 40.44 -5.45
C LEU A 917 18.15 40.59 -6.45
N ASP A 918 18.29 41.55 -7.38
CA ASP A 918 17.27 41.84 -8.40
C ASP A 918 17.03 40.67 -9.36
N ALA A 919 18.08 39.89 -9.66
CA ALA A 919 18.00 38.74 -10.55
C ALA A 919 17.10 37.63 -9.98
N GLU A 920 17.30 37.26 -8.71
CA GLU A 920 16.45 36.28 -8.02
C GLU A 920 15.01 36.77 -7.87
N LEU A 921 14.83 38.05 -7.52
CA LEU A 921 13.52 38.69 -7.44
C LEU A 921 12.79 38.59 -8.78
N GLY A 922 13.44 38.99 -9.88
CA GLY A 922 12.86 38.97 -11.22
C GLY A 922 12.44 37.56 -11.63
N ARG A 923 13.30 36.56 -11.41
CA ARG A 923 13.01 35.16 -11.73
C ARG A 923 11.84 34.61 -10.90
N THR A 924 11.82 34.90 -9.61
CA THR A 924 10.74 34.47 -8.70
C THR A 924 9.39 35.05 -9.15
N ILE A 925 9.36 36.33 -9.54
CA ILE A 925 8.14 36.98 -10.06
C ILE A 925 7.68 36.35 -11.38
N GLU A 926 8.62 36.01 -12.27
CA GLU A 926 8.31 35.30 -13.50
C GLU A 926 7.64 33.95 -13.23
N LEU A 927 8.19 33.16 -12.30
CA LEU A 927 7.63 31.86 -11.91
C LEU A 927 6.23 31.98 -11.31
N ILE A 928 5.98 33.00 -10.47
CA ILE A 928 4.65 33.27 -9.89
C ILE A 928 3.63 33.52 -11.00
N PHE A 929 3.94 34.38 -11.96
CA PHE A 929 3.02 34.69 -13.06
C PHE A 929 2.86 33.53 -14.04
N ASN A 930 3.93 32.76 -14.30
CA ASN A 930 3.85 31.55 -15.12
C ASN A 930 2.94 30.50 -14.48
N HIS A 931 3.02 30.33 -13.16
CA HIS A 931 2.10 29.45 -12.43
C HIS A 931 0.65 29.92 -12.56
N ALA A 932 0.38 31.21 -12.31
CA ALA A 932 -0.96 31.78 -12.43
C ALA A 932 -1.55 31.63 -13.85
N LEU A 933 -0.70 31.57 -14.88
CA LEU A 933 -1.11 31.42 -16.28
C LEU A 933 -1.33 29.94 -16.68
N TRP A 934 -0.41 29.05 -16.32
CA TRP A 934 -0.37 27.66 -16.82
C TRP A 934 -0.99 26.64 -15.85
N HIS A 935 -1.09 26.99 -14.57
CA HIS A 935 -1.65 26.16 -13.50
C HIS A 935 -2.65 26.92 -12.62
N PRO A 936 -3.64 27.66 -13.19
CA PRO A 936 -4.55 28.50 -12.42
C PRO A 936 -5.44 27.75 -11.42
N GLN A 937 -5.58 26.44 -11.58
CA GLN A 937 -6.35 25.55 -10.69
C GLN A 937 -5.57 25.04 -9.48
N GLN A 938 -4.25 25.24 -9.45
CA GLN A 938 -3.38 24.81 -8.35
C GLN A 938 -3.01 26.00 -7.47
N SER A 939 -3.14 25.84 -6.15
CA SER A 939 -2.74 26.86 -5.18
C SER A 939 -1.22 27.07 -5.16
N LEU A 940 -0.79 28.29 -4.83
CA LEU A 940 0.62 28.66 -4.79
C LEU A 940 0.97 29.39 -3.49
N LEU A 941 2.03 28.91 -2.83
CA LEU A 941 2.68 29.57 -1.70
C LEU A 941 4.09 29.99 -2.09
N VAL A 942 4.49 31.20 -1.71
CA VAL A 942 5.87 31.68 -1.88
C VAL A 942 6.47 31.97 -0.52
N ALA A 943 7.65 31.42 -0.26
CA ALA A 943 8.38 31.67 0.97
C ALA A 943 9.80 32.16 0.71
N SER A 944 10.35 32.93 1.65
CA SER A 944 11.76 33.33 1.60
C SER A 944 12.47 33.28 2.96
N ALA A 945 13.76 32.94 2.95
CA ALA A 945 14.60 32.98 4.15
C ALA A 945 14.91 34.42 4.62
N SER A 946 14.73 35.40 3.74
CA SER A 946 14.86 36.83 4.05
C SER A 946 13.49 37.50 4.13
N LYS A 947 13.25 38.20 5.24
CA LYS A 947 12.07 39.06 5.40
C LYS A 947 12.06 40.21 4.38
N VAL A 948 13.23 40.82 4.16
CA VAL A 948 13.40 41.91 3.18
C VAL A 948 13.06 41.41 1.77
N HIS A 949 13.50 40.20 1.42
CA HIS A 949 13.20 39.62 0.12
C HIS A 949 11.72 39.29 -0.05
N ALA A 950 11.09 38.67 0.96
CA ALA A 950 9.64 38.41 0.95
C ALA A 950 8.81 39.70 0.77
N ASP A 951 9.19 40.79 1.44
CA ASP A 951 8.54 42.11 1.31
C ASP A 951 8.70 42.68 -0.10
N ARG A 952 9.89 42.53 -0.70
CA ARG A 952 10.17 42.97 -2.07
C ARG A 952 9.40 42.15 -3.11
N ILE A 953 9.29 40.83 -2.92
CA ILE A 953 8.45 39.96 -3.75
C ILE A 953 6.99 40.43 -3.69
N ARG A 954 6.44 40.66 -2.48
CA ARG A 954 5.05 41.17 -2.32
C ARG A 954 4.82 42.46 -3.09
N ALA A 955 5.71 43.44 -2.93
CA ALA A 955 5.60 44.73 -3.63
C ALA A 955 5.65 44.54 -5.15
N ALA A 956 6.55 43.69 -5.65
CA ALA A 956 6.72 43.43 -7.08
C ALA A 956 5.54 42.66 -7.69
N VAL A 957 4.91 41.71 -6.96
CA VAL A 957 3.69 41.03 -7.41
C VAL A 957 2.55 42.04 -7.58
N VAL A 958 2.35 42.93 -6.59
CA VAL A 958 1.31 43.97 -6.65
C VAL A 958 1.53 44.90 -7.84
N GLN A 959 2.76 45.34 -8.08
CA GLN A 959 3.10 46.17 -9.24
C GLN A 959 2.89 45.40 -10.56
N GLY A 960 3.29 44.13 -10.62
CA GLY A 960 3.12 43.28 -11.80
C GLY A 960 1.66 43.06 -12.17
N LEU A 961 0.76 42.95 -11.19
CA LEU A 961 -0.68 42.79 -11.39
C LEU A 961 -1.33 44.03 -12.03
N GLN A 962 -0.81 45.23 -11.81
CA GLN A 962 -1.30 46.44 -12.48
C GLN A 962 -1.15 46.35 -14.01
N THR A 963 -0.12 45.64 -14.49
CA THR A 963 0.12 45.41 -15.93
C THR A 963 -0.56 44.16 -16.48
N ARG A 964 -1.04 43.25 -15.61
CA ARG A 964 -1.57 41.93 -15.97
C ARG A 964 -2.89 41.65 -15.25
N SER A 965 -3.86 42.53 -15.44
CA SER A 965 -5.16 42.47 -14.72
C SER A 965 -5.94 41.18 -14.98
N SER A 966 -5.73 40.51 -16.12
CA SER A 966 -6.36 39.22 -16.44
C SER A 966 -5.97 38.08 -15.49
N LEU A 967 -4.85 38.21 -14.76
CA LEU A 967 -4.39 37.19 -13.80
C LEU A 967 -4.89 37.44 -12.37
N ALA A 968 -5.57 38.56 -12.11
CA ALA A 968 -5.97 38.95 -10.75
C ALA A 968 -6.86 37.90 -10.06
N GLU A 969 -7.73 37.23 -10.82
CA GLU A 969 -8.65 36.20 -10.29
C GLU A 969 -7.90 35.08 -9.55
N PHE A 970 -6.75 34.64 -10.08
CA PHE A 970 -5.93 33.56 -9.47
C PHE A 970 -5.56 33.86 -8.01
N PHE A 971 -5.17 35.10 -7.74
CA PHE A 971 -4.65 35.53 -6.44
C PHE A 971 -5.74 35.52 -5.36
N ASP A 972 -7.02 35.49 -5.77
CA ASP A 972 -8.17 35.44 -4.90
C ASP A 972 -8.94 34.10 -4.96
N SER A 973 -8.72 33.25 -5.97
CA SER A 973 -9.60 32.13 -6.35
C SER A 973 -9.44 30.82 -5.55
N HIS A 974 -8.55 30.74 -4.57
CA HIS A 974 -8.22 29.48 -3.87
C HIS A 974 -8.83 29.36 -2.46
N GLY A 975 -9.90 30.10 -2.16
CA GLY A 975 -10.66 29.96 -0.92
C GLY A 975 -9.81 30.18 0.34
N ARG A 976 -9.52 29.11 1.10
CA ARG A 976 -8.62 29.19 2.25
C ARG A 976 -7.16 29.14 1.85
N GLU A 977 -6.80 28.53 0.72
CA GLU A 977 -5.46 28.35 0.16
C GLU A 977 -5.02 29.50 -0.78
N LYS A 978 -5.54 30.72 -0.53
CA LYS A 978 -5.16 31.93 -1.28
C LYS A 978 -3.65 32.13 -1.34
N PHE A 979 -3.23 32.75 -2.45
CA PHE A 979 -1.85 33.08 -2.71
C PHE A 979 -1.28 33.97 -1.60
N GLU A 980 -0.11 33.60 -1.12
CA GLU A 980 0.60 34.34 -0.08
C GLU A 980 2.11 34.30 -0.33
N VAL A 981 2.78 35.39 0.05
CA VAL A 981 4.24 35.50 0.12
C VAL A 981 4.62 35.77 1.56
N THR A 982 5.42 34.90 2.17
CA THR A 982 5.75 34.98 3.61
C THR A 982 7.24 34.71 3.89
N PRO A 983 7.85 35.36 4.88
CA PRO A 983 9.13 34.90 5.44
C PRO A 983 8.99 33.52 6.10
N ILE A 984 10.02 32.67 6.06
CA ILE A 984 9.93 31.31 6.61
C ILE A 984 9.62 31.26 8.12
N ALA A 985 10.07 32.24 8.90
CA ALA A 985 9.75 32.29 10.34
C ALA A 985 8.30 32.71 10.62
N GLU A 986 7.65 33.35 9.66
CA GLU A 986 6.25 33.74 9.74
C GLU A 986 5.33 32.72 9.04
N LEU A 987 5.90 31.67 8.43
CA LEU A 987 5.15 30.59 7.81
C LEU A 987 4.42 29.78 8.88
N THR A 988 3.10 29.71 8.74
CA THR A 988 2.24 28.95 9.66
C THR A 988 1.64 27.77 8.92
N HIS A 989 1.92 26.53 9.36
CA HIS A 989 1.42 25.23 8.84
C HIS A 989 0.47 25.31 7.66
N ARG A 990 1.01 25.75 6.52
CA ARG A 990 0.26 26.08 5.32
C ARG A 990 0.46 24.96 4.34
N ILE A 991 -0.60 24.56 3.65
CA ILE A 991 -0.53 23.61 2.55
C ILE A 991 -0.86 24.34 1.26
N ALA A 992 -0.10 24.07 0.21
CA ALA A 992 -0.35 24.52 -1.15
C ALA A 992 0.04 23.42 -2.14
N ASP A 993 -0.56 23.41 -3.32
CA ASP A 993 -0.19 22.48 -4.39
C ASP A 993 1.25 22.70 -4.80
N ARG A 994 1.63 23.97 -4.98
CA ARG A 994 3.00 24.36 -5.32
C ARG A 994 3.58 25.34 -4.33
N VAL A 995 4.85 25.15 -4.02
CA VAL A 995 5.64 26.04 -3.16
C VAL A 995 6.83 26.57 -3.94
N ILE A 996 7.02 27.88 -3.97
CA ILE A 996 8.25 28.51 -4.43
C ILE A 996 9.02 28.96 -3.19
N PHE A 997 10.21 28.39 -2.99
CA PHE A 997 11.14 28.84 -1.96
C PHE A 997 12.26 29.66 -2.60
N SER A 998 12.21 30.98 -2.46
CA SER A 998 13.28 31.87 -2.92
C SER A 998 14.20 32.17 -1.75
N LEU A 999 15.47 31.73 -1.82
CA LEU A 999 16.43 31.91 -0.73
C LEU A 999 16.59 33.39 -0.36
N GLY A 1000 16.64 34.28 -1.36
CA GLY A 1000 16.81 35.71 -1.18
C GLY A 1000 18.23 36.12 -0.86
N PHE A 1001 19.22 35.28 -1.14
CA PHE A 1001 20.63 35.57 -0.90
C PHE A 1001 21.45 35.22 -2.13
N GLY A 1002 22.43 36.07 -2.46
CA GLY A 1002 23.32 35.87 -3.58
C GLY A 1002 24.79 35.92 -3.21
N ARG A 1003 25.64 35.95 -4.25
CA ARG A 1003 27.08 35.98 -4.07
C ARG A 1003 27.56 37.40 -3.74
N THR A 1004 28.64 37.48 -2.98
CA THR A 1004 29.40 38.73 -2.80
C THR A 1004 29.94 39.24 -4.15
N SER A 1005 30.40 40.48 -4.18
CA SER A 1005 31.08 41.06 -5.36
C SER A 1005 32.28 40.22 -5.82
N HIS A 1006 32.95 39.52 -4.90
CA HIS A 1006 34.07 38.60 -5.17
C HIS A 1006 33.64 37.16 -5.51
N GLY A 1007 32.33 36.87 -5.54
CA GLY A 1007 31.79 35.57 -5.97
C GLY A 1007 31.61 34.52 -4.86
N ALA A 1008 31.97 34.83 -3.62
CA ALA A 1008 31.78 33.95 -2.46
C ALA A 1008 30.36 34.06 -1.86
N VAL A 1009 29.87 32.99 -1.23
CA VAL A 1009 28.59 32.95 -0.50
C VAL A 1009 28.86 33.12 1.00
N LEU A 1010 28.02 33.91 1.68
CA LEU A 1010 28.13 34.14 3.13
C LEU A 1010 27.52 32.97 3.92
N SER A 1011 27.89 32.83 5.20
CA SER A 1011 27.38 31.75 6.08
C SER A 1011 26.07 32.10 6.81
N ASN A 1012 25.60 33.35 6.71
CA ASN A 1012 24.36 33.82 7.31
C ASN A 1012 23.28 33.98 6.23
N PHE A 1013 22.18 33.25 6.38
CA PHE A 1013 21.03 33.20 5.46
C PHE A 1013 19.75 33.71 6.13
N GLY A 1014 19.87 34.74 6.98
CA GLY A 1014 18.73 35.37 7.65
C GLY A 1014 18.01 34.41 8.59
N GLN A 1015 16.70 34.27 8.44
CA GLN A 1015 15.85 33.45 9.31
C GLN A 1015 16.22 31.96 9.27
N LEU A 1016 16.93 31.53 8.22
CA LEU A 1016 17.39 30.14 8.11
C LEU A 1016 18.56 29.85 9.06
N SER A 1017 19.36 30.87 9.41
CA SER A 1017 20.51 30.76 10.31
C SER A 1017 20.17 30.96 11.79
N GLU A 1018 18.93 31.37 12.09
CA GLU A 1018 18.41 31.51 13.46
C GLU A 1018 18.26 30.15 14.17
N PRO A 1019 18.17 30.12 15.53
CA PRO A 1019 18.03 28.87 16.30
C PRO A 1019 16.87 27.98 15.82
N ASP A 1020 15.71 28.57 15.54
CA ASP A 1020 14.52 27.88 15.04
C ASP A 1020 14.51 27.70 13.51
N GLY A 1021 15.57 28.11 12.80
CA GLY A 1021 15.67 28.03 11.34
C GLY A 1021 15.49 26.61 10.79
N ARG A 1022 15.90 25.58 11.56
CA ARG A 1022 15.68 24.17 11.20
C ARG A 1022 14.18 23.82 11.19
N ARG A 1023 13.42 24.32 12.16
CA ARG A 1023 11.97 24.13 12.28
C ARG A 1023 11.20 24.89 11.20
N TYR A 1024 11.60 26.12 10.91
CA TYR A 1024 11.00 26.93 9.83
C TYR A 1024 11.19 26.26 8.46
N LEU A 1025 12.39 25.73 8.20
CA LEU A 1025 12.65 24.97 6.98
C LEU A 1025 11.81 23.69 6.94
N ALA A 1026 11.75 22.92 8.02
CA ALA A 1026 10.92 21.72 8.09
C ALA A 1026 9.46 22.02 7.75
N ASN A 1027 8.90 23.08 8.35
CA ASN A 1027 7.52 23.53 8.11
C ASN A 1027 7.30 23.88 6.63
N LEU A 1028 8.23 24.59 6.00
CA LEU A 1028 8.16 24.93 4.57
C LEU A 1028 8.21 23.69 3.67
N LEU A 1029 9.12 22.77 3.93
CA LEU A 1029 9.31 21.59 3.10
C LEU A 1029 8.09 20.65 3.14
N VAL A 1030 7.36 20.63 4.25
CA VAL A 1030 6.11 19.85 4.36
C VAL A 1030 4.88 20.59 3.82
N SER A 1031 4.98 21.87 3.45
CA SER A 1031 3.87 22.67 2.91
C SER A 1031 3.43 22.29 1.50
N ALA A 1032 4.34 21.75 0.68
CA ALA A 1032 4.03 21.41 -0.71
C ALA A 1032 3.26 20.08 -0.80
N ARG A 1033 2.15 20.06 -1.56
CA ARG A 1033 1.48 18.81 -1.98
C ARG A 1033 2.14 18.23 -3.22
N ASP A 1034 2.28 19.00 -4.30
CA ASP A 1034 2.64 18.46 -5.61
C ASP A 1034 4.09 18.78 -5.98
N GLN A 1035 4.54 20.02 -5.78
CA GLN A 1035 5.87 20.44 -6.20
C GLN A 1035 6.44 21.56 -5.34
N ILE A 1036 7.75 21.51 -5.10
CA ILE A 1036 8.53 22.62 -4.57
C ILE A 1036 9.59 23.07 -5.57
N THR A 1037 9.68 24.37 -5.79
CA THR A 1037 10.71 25.01 -6.63
C THR A 1037 11.57 25.89 -5.74
N VAL A 1038 12.85 25.57 -5.64
CA VAL A 1038 13.84 26.41 -4.95
C VAL A 1038 14.49 27.35 -5.97
N VAL A 1039 14.42 28.65 -5.74
CA VAL A 1039 15.12 29.65 -6.53
C VAL A 1039 16.37 30.08 -5.76
N SER A 1040 17.53 30.02 -6.40
CA SER A 1040 18.81 30.33 -5.78
C SER A 1040 19.78 31.00 -6.74
N CYS A 1041 20.59 31.94 -6.24
CA CYS A 1041 21.70 32.54 -6.99
C CYS A 1041 23.00 31.70 -6.99
N PHE A 1042 23.03 30.57 -6.28
CA PHE A 1042 24.20 29.71 -6.14
C PHE A 1042 23.82 28.22 -5.98
N GLY A 1043 24.73 27.32 -6.32
CA GLY A 1043 24.52 25.87 -6.22
C GLY A 1043 24.99 25.28 -4.90
N ALA A 1044 24.78 23.97 -4.72
CA ALA A 1044 25.20 23.23 -3.52
C ALA A 1044 26.72 23.33 -3.25
N GLU A 1045 27.54 23.35 -4.29
CA GLU A 1045 29.01 23.42 -4.17
C GLU A 1045 29.52 24.78 -3.70
N ASP A 1046 28.70 25.82 -3.80
CA ASP A 1046 29.06 27.18 -3.38
C ASP A 1046 28.75 27.44 -1.89
N VAL A 1047 28.00 26.54 -1.24
CA VAL A 1047 27.59 26.70 0.17
C VAL A 1047 28.80 26.44 1.07
N PRO A 1048 29.16 27.38 1.98
CA PRO A 1048 30.29 27.19 2.88
C PRO A 1048 30.01 26.05 3.86
N VAL A 1049 30.97 25.15 4.08
CA VAL A 1049 30.82 24.02 5.01
C VAL A 1049 31.01 24.45 6.47
N ASP A 1050 31.81 25.49 6.71
CA ASP A 1050 32.13 26.00 8.04
C ASP A 1050 31.19 27.16 8.46
N ARG A 1051 30.89 27.24 9.76
CA ARG A 1051 30.13 28.34 10.40
C ARG A 1051 28.67 28.48 9.96
N LEU A 1052 28.06 27.41 9.44
CA LEU A 1052 26.61 27.33 9.30
C LEU A 1052 25.94 27.08 10.65
N SER A 1053 24.78 27.68 10.87
CA SER A 1053 23.96 27.51 12.07
C SER A 1053 22.50 27.25 11.69
N GLY A 1054 21.71 26.70 12.62
CA GLY A 1054 20.28 26.50 12.44
C GLY A 1054 19.95 25.62 11.22
N GLY A 1055 18.96 26.06 10.44
CA GLY A 1055 18.51 25.38 9.22
C GLY A 1055 19.47 25.49 8.05
N ALA A 1056 20.42 26.44 8.09
CA ALA A 1056 21.39 26.62 7.01
C ALA A 1056 22.33 25.41 6.84
N THR A 1057 22.48 24.61 7.89
CA THR A 1057 23.25 23.35 7.88
C THR A 1057 22.73 22.32 6.86
N ILE A 1058 21.44 22.35 6.53
CA ILE A 1058 20.78 21.42 5.59
C ILE A 1058 20.77 22.00 4.16
N LEU A 1059 21.12 23.28 3.97
CA LEU A 1059 20.97 23.97 2.70
C LEU A 1059 21.77 23.30 1.57
N LYS A 1060 22.97 22.80 1.87
CA LYS A 1060 23.79 22.07 0.90
C LYS A 1060 23.06 20.82 0.39
N ASP A 1061 22.53 20.01 1.29
CA ASP A 1061 21.79 18.78 0.95
C ASP A 1061 20.49 19.10 0.19
N LEU A 1062 19.78 20.16 0.60
CA LEU A 1062 18.57 20.63 -0.08
C LEU A 1062 18.86 21.01 -1.55
N LEU A 1063 19.91 21.78 -1.79
CA LEU A 1063 20.29 22.18 -3.16
C LEU A 1063 20.81 20.98 -3.98
N ALA A 1064 21.49 20.03 -3.33
CA ALA A 1064 21.97 18.81 -3.97
C ALA A 1064 20.84 17.78 -4.24
N ALA A 1065 19.65 17.95 -3.68
CA ALA A 1065 18.56 16.98 -3.79
C ALA A 1065 18.12 16.71 -5.24
N THR A 1066 18.30 17.65 -6.18
CA THR A 1066 18.06 17.41 -7.61
C THR A 1066 19.00 16.37 -8.24
N GLN A 1067 20.13 16.08 -7.60
CA GLN A 1067 21.16 15.18 -8.13
C GLN A 1067 21.11 13.78 -7.51
N ALA A 1068 20.31 13.58 -6.46
CA ALA A 1068 20.15 12.29 -5.80
C ALA A 1068 19.56 11.26 -6.77
N GLN A 1069 20.26 10.14 -6.95
CA GLN A 1069 19.74 8.97 -7.64
C GLN A 1069 19.15 8.01 -6.61
N HIS A 1070 18.07 7.32 -7.00
CA HIS A 1070 17.50 6.28 -6.18
C HIS A 1070 18.48 5.10 -6.09
N GLU A 1071 19.00 4.82 -4.90
CA GLU A 1071 19.86 3.65 -4.69
C GLU A 1071 18.99 2.39 -4.61
N PRO A 1072 19.28 1.34 -5.40
CA PRO A 1072 18.52 0.10 -5.36
C PRO A 1072 18.65 -0.52 -3.97
N ILE A 1073 17.51 -0.86 -3.37
CA ILE A 1073 17.45 -1.50 -2.06
C ILE A 1073 17.73 -2.99 -2.26
N GLN A 1074 18.73 -3.52 -1.56
CA GLN A 1074 18.92 -4.98 -1.47
C GLN A 1074 17.72 -5.60 -0.76
N GLN A 1075 16.88 -6.32 -1.51
CA GLN A 1075 15.82 -7.17 -0.98
C GLN A 1075 16.09 -8.64 -1.29
N VAL A 1076 15.74 -9.51 -0.35
CA VAL A 1076 15.67 -10.95 -0.60
C VAL A 1076 14.41 -11.18 -1.44
N ILE A 1077 14.59 -11.37 -2.74
CA ILE A 1077 13.48 -11.55 -3.67
C ILE A 1077 12.97 -12.99 -3.56
N ASP A 1078 11.65 -13.12 -3.48
CA ASP A 1078 10.98 -14.41 -3.53
C ASP A 1078 11.23 -15.09 -4.90
N PRO A 1079 11.61 -16.38 -4.94
CA PRO A 1079 11.89 -17.08 -6.19
C PRO A 1079 10.75 -17.04 -7.21
N MET A 1080 9.49 -17.08 -6.76
CA MET A 1080 8.33 -17.01 -7.65
C MET A 1080 8.23 -15.65 -8.32
N LEU A 1081 8.47 -14.56 -7.58
CA LEU A 1081 8.52 -13.22 -8.14
C LEU A 1081 9.75 -13.03 -9.04
N SER A 1082 10.88 -13.68 -8.73
CA SER A 1082 12.08 -13.64 -9.57
C SER A 1082 11.83 -14.28 -10.94
N ASP A 1083 11.16 -15.44 -11.00
CA ASP A 1083 10.77 -16.07 -12.26
C ASP A 1083 9.79 -15.18 -13.05
N LEU A 1084 8.77 -14.63 -12.38
CA LEU A 1084 7.83 -13.70 -13.02
C LEU A 1084 8.54 -12.45 -13.56
N SER A 1085 9.48 -11.88 -12.81
CA SER A 1085 10.32 -10.75 -13.20
C SER A 1085 11.10 -11.06 -14.48
N LEU A 1086 11.74 -12.24 -14.55
CA LEU A 1086 12.48 -12.68 -15.73
C LEU A 1086 11.57 -12.82 -16.96
N ARG A 1087 10.38 -13.41 -16.79
CA ARG A 1087 9.40 -13.57 -17.88
C ARG A 1087 8.88 -12.24 -18.40
N LEU A 1088 8.53 -11.32 -17.51
CA LEU A 1088 8.09 -9.97 -17.89
C LEU A 1088 9.20 -9.17 -18.60
N LYS A 1089 10.46 -9.30 -18.15
CA LYS A 1089 11.63 -8.73 -18.84
C LYS A 1089 11.78 -9.30 -20.26
N LYS A 1090 11.60 -10.62 -20.43
CA LYS A 1090 11.62 -11.28 -21.76
C LYS A 1090 10.51 -10.79 -22.69
N LEU A 1091 9.34 -10.45 -22.14
CA LEU A 1091 8.22 -9.87 -22.90
C LEU A 1091 8.43 -8.39 -23.29
N GLY A 1092 9.47 -7.73 -22.77
CA GLY A 1092 9.82 -6.35 -23.09
C GLY A 1092 9.33 -5.30 -22.08
N ALA A 1093 8.84 -5.71 -20.91
CA ALA A 1093 8.51 -4.79 -19.83
C ALA A 1093 9.78 -4.37 -19.06
N ARG A 1094 9.83 -3.11 -18.59
CA ARG A 1094 10.81 -2.68 -17.57
C ARG A 1094 10.33 -3.21 -16.23
N VAL A 1095 11.15 -4.01 -15.55
CA VAL A 1095 10.78 -4.61 -14.27
C VAL A 1095 11.85 -4.30 -13.23
N ASP A 1096 11.41 -3.87 -12.05
CA ASP A 1096 12.24 -3.49 -10.93
C ASP A 1096 11.72 -4.13 -9.64
N ASP A 1097 12.64 -4.73 -8.90
CA ASP A 1097 12.43 -5.49 -7.67
C ASP A 1097 13.20 -4.90 -6.47
N GLY A 1098 13.90 -3.77 -6.67
CA GLY A 1098 14.70 -3.09 -5.64
C GLY A 1098 14.31 -1.63 -5.44
N PHE A 1099 13.24 -1.14 -6.08
CA PHE A 1099 12.86 0.27 -6.02
C PHE A 1099 12.30 0.69 -4.65
N SER A 1100 11.53 -0.13 -3.95
CA SER A 1100 11.06 0.23 -2.59
C SER A 1100 10.78 -1.00 -1.77
N ARG A 1101 11.06 -0.92 -0.46
CA ARG A 1101 10.75 -2.02 0.48
C ARG A 1101 9.28 -2.37 0.50
N ASP A 1102 8.43 -1.37 0.30
CA ASP A 1102 6.99 -1.50 0.32
C ASP A 1102 6.41 -1.94 -1.03
N LEU A 1103 7.19 -2.01 -2.11
CA LEU A 1103 6.72 -2.40 -3.44
C LEU A 1103 7.40 -3.71 -3.90
N PRO A 1104 6.73 -4.87 -3.80
CA PRO A 1104 7.38 -6.16 -3.97
C PRO A 1104 7.90 -6.43 -5.39
N LEU A 1105 7.17 -5.99 -6.42
CA LEU A 1105 7.61 -6.06 -7.81
C LEU A 1105 6.91 -4.98 -8.63
N ILE A 1106 7.68 -4.22 -9.39
CA ILE A 1106 7.17 -3.16 -10.27
C ILE A 1106 7.38 -3.59 -11.72
N ALA A 1107 6.35 -3.47 -12.55
CA ALA A 1107 6.46 -3.68 -13.98
C ALA A 1107 5.90 -2.47 -14.73
N SER A 1108 6.59 -2.03 -15.78
CA SER A 1108 6.26 -0.80 -16.48
C SER A 1108 6.49 -0.92 -17.97
N TYR A 1109 5.62 -0.28 -18.74
CA TYR A 1109 5.71 -0.17 -20.19
C TYR A 1109 5.16 1.18 -20.65
N ALA A 1110 5.96 1.91 -21.40
CA ALA A 1110 5.69 3.31 -21.74
C ALA A 1110 5.34 4.12 -20.47
N LYS A 1111 4.17 4.78 -20.44
CA LYS A 1111 3.69 5.57 -19.30
C LYS A 1111 2.87 4.77 -18.28
N THR A 1112 2.64 3.47 -18.52
CA THR A 1112 1.84 2.63 -17.63
C THR A 1112 2.78 1.87 -16.70
N SER A 1113 2.62 2.08 -15.39
CA SER A 1113 3.38 1.35 -14.36
C SER A 1113 2.43 0.61 -13.44
N ALA A 1114 2.77 -0.64 -13.12
CA ALA A 1114 1.99 -1.51 -12.27
C ALA A 1114 2.82 -1.99 -11.08
N VAL A 1115 2.16 -2.11 -9.93
CA VAL A 1115 2.67 -2.82 -8.76
C VAL A 1115 2.04 -4.20 -8.75
N ILE A 1116 2.87 -5.23 -8.73
CA ILE A 1116 2.47 -6.64 -8.70
C ILE A 1116 2.56 -7.11 -7.26
N GLU A 1117 1.41 -7.36 -6.63
CA GLU A 1117 1.34 -7.82 -5.23
C GLU A 1117 0.93 -9.29 -5.13
N PRO A 1118 1.80 -10.15 -4.58
CA PRO A 1118 1.47 -11.54 -4.33
C PRO A 1118 0.54 -11.72 -3.11
N ASP A 1119 -0.21 -12.81 -3.05
CA ASP A 1119 -1.02 -13.21 -1.89
C ASP A 1119 -0.19 -13.54 -0.64
N TRP A 1120 0.97 -14.14 -0.77
CA TRP A 1120 1.80 -14.54 0.38
C TRP A 1120 2.58 -13.38 1.03
N SER A 1121 2.66 -12.21 0.37
CA SER A 1121 3.42 -11.05 0.86
C SER A 1121 2.68 -9.74 0.59
N ILE A 1122 1.59 -9.52 1.34
CA ILE A 1122 0.82 -8.27 1.30
C ILE A 1122 1.14 -7.43 2.54
N PRO A 1123 1.74 -6.24 2.38
CA PRO A 1123 1.99 -5.33 3.50
C PRO A 1123 0.70 -4.87 4.19
N GLY A 1124 0.72 -4.85 5.52
CA GLY A 1124 -0.40 -4.37 6.35
C GLY A 1124 -0.63 -5.22 7.60
N GLN A 1125 -1.17 -4.61 8.65
CA GLN A 1125 -1.49 -5.29 9.91
C GLN A 1125 -2.91 -5.87 9.90
N SER A 1126 -3.87 -5.18 9.29
CA SER A 1126 -5.28 -5.62 9.22
C SER A 1126 -5.71 -6.01 7.80
N ARG A 1127 -6.79 -6.77 7.67
CA ARG A 1127 -7.42 -7.10 6.38
C ARG A 1127 -7.86 -5.84 5.63
N THR A 1128 -8.40 -4.86 6.35
CA THR A 1128 -8.74 -3.54 5.80
C THR A 1128 -7.53 -2.83 5.20
N GLU A 1129 -6.40 -2.82 5.89
CA GLU A 1129 -5.19 -2.22 5.34
C GLU A 1129 -4.74 -2.91 4.05
N LYS A 1130 -4.68 -4.25 4.08
CA LYS A 1130 -4.21 -5.08 2.96
C LYS A 1130 -5.11 -4.98 1.73
N PHE A 1131 -6.42 -5.04 1.92
CA PHE A 1131 -7.36 -5.20 0.81
C PHE A 1131 -8.17 -3.95 0.48
N ARG A 1132 -8.24 -2.92 1.33
CA ARG A 1132 -8.98 -1.68 1.04
C ARG A 1132 -8.07 -0.47 0.94
N ILE A 1133 -7.35 -0.14 2.01
CA ILE A 1133 -6.58 1.10 2.09
C ILE A 1133 -5.39 1.08 1.13
N ARG A 1134 -4.62 -0.01 1.13
CA ARG A 1134 -3.40 -0.12 0.32
C ARG A 1134 -3.68 -0.13 -1.19
N PRO A 1135 -4.62 -0.92 -1.74
CA PRO A 1135 -4.95 -0.86 -3.16
C PRO A 1135 -5.47 0.53 -3.58
N GLY A 1136 -6.27 1.18 -2.73
CA GLY A 1136 -6.76 2.54 -2.95
C GLY A 1136 -5.62 3.56 -3.00
N LEU A 1137 -4.68 3.50 -2.05
CA LEU A 1137 -3.52 4.37 -1.99
C LEU A 1137 -2.63 4.22 -3.24
N LEU A 1138 -2.25 2.99 -3.59
CA LEU A 1138 -1.43 2.72 -4.77
C LEU A 1138 -2.08 3.23 -6.06
N THR A 1139 -3.39 3.01 -6.21
CA THR A 1139 -4.16 3.51 -7.36
C THR A 1139 -4.16 5.04 -7.41
N SER A 1140 -4.35 5.70 -6.27
CA SER A 1140 -4.30 7.17 -6.17
C SER A 1140 -2.93 7.77 -6.44
N MET A 1141 -1.85 7.00 -6.24
CA MET A 1141 -0.47 7.35 -6.57
C MET A 1141 -0.11 7.06 -8.05
N GLY A 1142 -1.09 6.68 -8.87
CA GLY A 1142 -0.91 6.42 -10.30
C GLY A 1142 -0.46 5.00 -10.64
N TRP A 1143 -0.35 4.10 -9.66
CA TRP A 1143 0.00 2.70 -9.93
C TRP A 1143 -1.21 1.91 -10.43
N LYS A 1144 -1.00 1.07 -11.45
CA LYS A 1144 -1.93 -0.02 -11.73
C LYS A 1144 -1.72 -1.14 -10.71
N TYR A 1145 -2.74 -1.40 -9.90
CA TYR A 1145 -2.68 -2.44 -8.88
C TYR A 1145 -2.99 -3.82 -9.47
N VAL A 1146 -2.03 -4.74 -9.42
CA VAL A 1146 -2.16 -6.09 -9.99
C VAL A 1146 -1.93 -7.15 -8.91
N ARG A 1147 -2.90 -8.04 -8.73
CA ARG A 1147 -2.79 -9.19 -7.82
C ARG A 1147 -2.22 -10.40 -8.54
N VAL A 1148 -1.36 -11.14 -7.86
CA VAL A 1148 -0.86 -12.44 -8.29
C VAL A 1148 -1.08 -13.44 -7.18
N TYR A 1149 -1.55 -14.63 -7.53
CA TYR A 1149 -1.86 -15.68 -6.57
C TYR A 1149 -0.85 -16.83 -6.70
N SER A 1150 -0.39 -17.34 -5.57
CA SER A 1150 0.65 -18.39 -5.46
C SER A 1150 0.36 -19.59 -6.34
N PHE A 1151 -0.82 -20.19 -6.23
CA PHE A 1151 -1.20 -21.34 -7.05
C PHE A 1151 -1.27 -21.03 -8.55
N GLU A 1152 -1.85 -19.89 -8.91
CA GLU A 1152 -1.94 -19.48 -10.31
C GLU A 1152 -0.56 -19.31 -10.91
N LEU A 1153 0.31 -18.57 -10.22
CA LEU A 1153 1.69 -18.32 -10.65
C LEU A 1153 2.52 -19.60 -10.69
N PHE A 1154 2.34 -20.51 -9.74
CA PHE A 1154 3.03 -21.80 -9.73
C PHE A 1154 2.54 -22.72 -10.86
N SER A 1155 1.24 -22.71 -11.15
CA SER A 1155 0.64 -23.60 -12.16
C SER A 1155 0.96 -23.20 -13.60
N ASP A 1156 0.89 -21.88 -13.91
CA ASP A 1156 1.14 -21.33 -15.24
C ASP A 1156 1.75 -19.91 -15.15
N PRO A 1157 3.06 -19.80 -14.84
CA PRO A 1157 3.72 -18.51 -14.70
C PRO A 1157 3.78 -17.71 -16.01
N GLU A 1158 3.70 -18.39 -17.16
CA GLU A 1158 3.73 -17.74 -18.47
C GLU A 1158 2.42 -17.05 -18.79
N ALA A 1159 1.27 -17.70 -18.56
CA ALA A 1159 -0.03 -17.07 -18.72
C ALA A 1159 -0.18 -15.85 -17.79
N VAL A 1160 0.33 -15.92 -16.56
CA VAL A 1160 0.36 -14.77 -15.64
C VAL A 1160 1.20 -13.63 -16.21
N ALA A 1161 2.42 -13.91 -16.69
CA ALA A 1161 3.28 -12.90 -17.29
C ALA A 1161 2.64 -12.23 -18.53
N ILE A 1162 2.01 -13.01 -19.42
CA ILE A 1162 1.31 -12.51 -20.61
C ILE A 1162 0.15 -11.60 -20.19
N ARG A 1163 -0.69 -12.04 -19.24
CA ARG A 1163 -1.82 -11.23 -18.74
C ARG A 1163 -1.35 -9.88 -18.18
N ILE A 1164 -0.26 -9.88 -17.40
CA ILE A 1164 0.28 -8.64 -16.82
C ILE A 1164 0.85 -7.74 -17.93
N ALA A 1165 1.57 -8.31 -18.90
CA ALA A 1165 2.11 -7.57 -20.02
C ALA A 1165 1.01 -6.92 -20.87
N GLU A 1166 -0.08 -7.65 -21.17
CA GLU A 1166 -1.25 -7.11 -21.86
C GLU A 1166 -1.93 -6.00 -21.05
N GLN A 1167 -2.03 -6.16 -19.73
CA GLN A 1167 -2.55 -5.12 -18.84
C GLN A 1167 -1.66 -3.86 -18.84
N LEU A 1168 -0.36 -3.98 -19.06
CA LEU A 1168 0.56 -2.85 -19.21
C LEU A 1168 0.48 -2.19 -20.60
N GLY A 1169 -0.19 -2.84 -21.56
CA GLY A 1169 -0.34 -2.37 -22.94
C GLY A 1169 0.63 -3.01 -23.94
N LEU A 1170 1.36 -4.06 -23.56
CA LEU A 1170 2.16 -4.82 -24.51
C LEU A 1170 1.25 -5.73 -25.35
N GLN A 1171 1.44 -5.72 -26.67
CA GLN A 1171 0.75 -6.63 -27.57
C GLN A 1171 1.51 -7.94 -27.67
N VAL A 1172 1.32 -8.82 -26.68
CA VAL A 1172 2.00 -10.11 -26.58
C VAL A 1172 1.28 -11.19 -27.38
N THR A 1173 -0.05 -11.27 -27.25
CA THR A 1173 -0.86 -12.13 -28.12
C THR A 1173 -1.05 -11.44 -29.46
N LYS A 1174 -0.43 -11.98 -30.51
CA LYS A 1174 -0.78 -11.63 -31.90
C LYS A 1174 -2.22 -12.09 -32.17
N ARG A 1175 -3.22 -11.33 -31.75
CA ARG A 1175 -4.38 -11.12 -32.62
C ARG A 1175 -4.02 -9.92 -33.49
N PRO A 1176 -3.78 -10.10 -34.80
CA PRO A 1176 -3.66 -8.94 -35.68
C PRO A 1176 -4.93 -8.12 -35.49
N LEU A 1177 -4.80 -6.88 -35.03
CA LEU A 1177 -5.88 -5.90 -35.15
C LEU A 1177 -6.20 -5.85 -36.65
N PRO A 1178 -7.39 -6.28 -37.09
CA PRO A 1178 -7.72 -6.14 -38.49
C PRO A 1178 -7.77 -4.62 -38.74
N LEU A 1179 -7.07 -4.17 -39.78
CA LEU A 1179 -7.12 -2.77 -40.24
C LEU A 1179 -8.53 -2.34 -40.67
N PHE A 1180 -9.50 -3.26 -40.65
CA PHE A 1180 -10.89 -3.10 -41.05
C PHE A 1180 -11.80 -3.79 -40.02
N ASP A 1181 -12.99 -3.21 -39.77
CA ASP A 1181 -14.03 -3.83 -38.96
C ASP A 1181 -14.41 -5.20 -39.56
N ALA A 1182 -14.62 -6.23 -38.73
CA ALA A 1182 -14.93 -7.59 -39.19
C ALA A 1182 -16.25 -7.69 -39.99
N ASN A 1183 -17.04 -6.62 -40.06
CA ASN A 1183 -18.24 -6.51 -40.88
C ASN A 1183 -17.97 -6.04 -42.33
N ASP A 1184 -16.74 -5.66 -42.67
CA ASP A 1184 -16.35 -5.20 -44.02
C ASP A 1184 -15.56 -6.25 -44.83
N GLN A 1185 -15.37 -7.47 -44.30
CA GLN A 1185 -14.64 -8.53 -44.99
C GLN A 1185 -15.54 -9.22 -46.03
N ALA A 1186 -15.25 -9.04 -47.32
CA ALA A 1186 -15.94 -9.76 -48.38
C ALA A 1186 -15.66 -11.27 -48.27
N PHE A 1187 -16.68 -12.11 -48.49
CA PHE A 1187 -16.57 -13.58 -48.36
C PHE A 1187 -15.41 -14.18 -49.17
N GLU A 1188 -15.08 -13.56 -50.30
CA GLU A 1188 -14.00 -13.96 -51.23
C GLU A 1188 -12.60 -13.88 -50.60
N ASP A 1189 -12.43 -13.13 -49.51
CA ASP A 1189 -11.17 -12.96 -48.77
C ASP A 1189 -11.11 -13.80 -47.48
N THR A 1190 -12.01 -14.77 -47.31
CA THR A 1190 -11.97 -15.71 -46.18
C THR A 1190 -11.21 -16.99 -46.54
N ASP A 1191 -10.47 -17.56 -45.59
CA ASP A 1191 -9.69 -18.80 -45.79
C ASP A 1191 -10.57 -19.99 -46.25
N VAL A 1192 -11.86 -19.94 -45.90
CA VAL A 1192 -12.88 -20.91 -46.34
C VAL A 1192 -13.22 -20.78 -47.84
N ALA A 1193 -13.14 -19.57 -48.42
CA ALA A 1193 -13.35 -19.33 -49.85
C ALA A 1193 -12.18 -19.83 -50.72
N TRP A 1194 -10.98 -19.95 -50.14
CA TRP A 1194 -9.79 -20.49 -50.79
C TRP A 1194 -9.50 -21.96 -50.46
N GLY A 1195 -10.40 -22.61 -49.69
CA GLY A 1195 -10.42 -24.05 -49.50
C GLY A 1195 -9.54 -24.59 -48.38
N ASP A 1196 -9.07 -23.74 -47.46
CA ASP A 1196 -8.19 -24.19 -46.37
C ASP A 1196 -9.03 -24.73 -45.19
N ARG A 1197 -8.92 -26.04 -44.94
CA ARG A 1197 -9.50 -26.71 -43.77
C ARG A 1197 -8.37 -27.20 -42.88
N GLY A 1198 -8.46 -26.81 -41.62
CA GLY A 1198 -7.37 -26.85 -40.64
C GLY A 1198 -6.65 -28.19 -40.54
N ASP A 1199 -5.39 -28.16 -40.95
CA ASP A 1199 -4.30 -28.94 -40.38
C ASP A 1199 -2.98 -28.26 -40.77
N SER A 1200 -2.48 -27.36 -39.92
CA SER A 1200 -1.20 -26.68 -40.12
C SER A 1200 -0.37 -26.66 -38.83
N ASN A 1201 0.65 -27.52 -38.82
CA ASN A 1201 2.04 -27.43 -38.31
C ASN A 1201 2.46 -26.56 -37.09
N ASP A 1202 1.57 -25.93 -36.35
CA ASP A 1202 1.89 -25.11 -35.15
C ASP A 1202 2.28 -25.95 -33.90
N SER A 1203 2.30 -27.27 -34.03
CA SER A 1203 2.62 -28.22 -32.96
C SER A 1203 4.11 -28.32 -32.63
N ARG A 1204 5.01 -27.67 -33.38
CA ARG A 1204 6.48 -27.76 -33.19
C ARG A 1204 7.11 -26.70 -32.27
N LEU A 1205 6.34 -25.74 -31.75
CA LEU A 1205 6.80 -24.68 -30.83
C LEU A 1205 6.32 -24.85 -29.37
N ARG A 1206 5.67 -25.97 -29.03
CA ARG A 1206 5.05 -26.23 -27.71
C ARG A 1206 5.91 -27.00 -26.70
N GLN A 1207 7.22 -27.13 -26.91
CA GLN A 1207 8.10 -27.91 -26.02
C GLN A 1207 9.17 -27.03 -25.39
N ASP A 1208 8.75 -26.23 -24.42
CA ASP A 1208 9.60 -25.78 -23.32
C ASP A 1208 8.72 -25.77 -22.05
N LYS A 1209 8.82 -26.84 -21.25
CA LYS A 1209 8.15 -26.97 -19.95
C LYS A 1209 9.21 -27.01 -18.84
N PRO A 1210 9.06 -26.25 -17.74
CA PRO A 1210 9.89 -26.39 -16.56
C PRO A 1210 9.67 -27.74 -15.84
N PRO A 1211 10.70 -28.26 -15.14
CA PRO A 1211 10.75 -29.64 -14.61
C PRO A 1211 9.83 -29.96 -13.40
N HIS A 1212 8.96 -29.05 -12.96
CA HIS A 1212 7.99 -29.34 -11.88
C HIS A 1212 6.62 -29.85 -12.38
N TRP A 1213 6.48 -30.06 -13.68
CA TRP A 1213 5.27 -30.57 -14.32
C TRP A 1213 5.42 -32.06 -14.66
N GLY A 1214 4.63 -32.91 -14.00
CA GLY A 1214 4.30 -34.25 -14.49
C GLY A 1214 3.32 -34.19 -15.65
#